data_AF-A0A4Y8Q1P0-F1
#
_entry.id   AF-A0A4Y8Q1P0-F1
#
_cell.length_a   1.000
_cell.length_b   1.000
_cell.length_c   1.000
_cell.angle_alpha   90.00
_cell.angle_beta   90.00
_cell.angle_gamma   90.00
#
_symmetry.space_group_name_H-M   'P 1'
#
loop_
_entity.id
_entity.type
_entity.pdbx_description
1 polymer ?
#
loop_
_entity_poly.entity_id
_entity_poly.type
_entity_poly.pdbx_seq_one_letter_code
_entity_poly.pdbx_strand_id
1 'polypeptide(L)'
;MKKWISAKLALISLMLLALLVPYATAGAADKTLASDRAYTWLKAQQDLTTGFALEGLVDSFDDWWNATDRRQIVYTYDQAVAAIAFMLKNDRTRAEKVLDKMVAIQDPDGSWINSYWWNGYGEEIRKHVGPVAWVVMAYMDYEKMYGSTKYQASAKKALDWIVTFQKSNGAISGGMTTWDANGAWTPEVWSSTEHNEDVYNILKYYAGKFSDRTTTYNNAANSAKSFLDNVVWNDTLKRWNGGWKNNTNTIDPFVPMDVNPWGVLALGLSGTRNYAASLSYVDNSNGNGTSPSSPKYAQTLPYNGTTISAYDFDWQSDCAAAFTQTGAPNGNLCADIWFEGSAFMSVAHYMNGNTAKADTIIDEMIKKQGTSGTLLGGLPYSLQGSNNNYWKMAQENCISSTGWLIIAIARYNPFTGTYLNGTSTPTPTATATPTPTPTSTATPTPTPTSTATPTPTPTPTPVGGDYTVTTTESGNSLTIKFTPGSGVGNPIIHYQSTSLYGGAQQNVTMTSSSGAYTTTISGLSAGNIVKYSFTYQKNGIQQPDTAFTNYTFGGGGSGSTAPSVSSLSPTSGAVGTSVTISGSNFGSSQGSSSVKFGTTTAAVSSWSASSITVTVPSSLSAGSVNVTVTTSAGTSAAKTFTVTTSTVSGDYTVTITKSGNTATVKFTPGTGVTSPIIHYKSTALYGGAQQNVLMTSGSGVYTTTISGLSTGNVVNYSFTYQKNGVQQPETATTSFTF
;
A
#
# COMPACT_ATOMS: atom_id res chain seq x y z
N MET A 1 17.00 -1.12 -74.65
CA MET A 1 16.76 -2.28 -73.76
C MET A 1 17.42 -2.19 -72.38
N LYS A 2 18.64 -1.63 -72.21
CA LYS A 2 19.28 -1.55 -70.88
C LYS A 2 18.65 -0.57 -69.87
N LYS A 3 17.98 0.51 -70.30
CA LYS A 3 17.29 1.45 -69.39
C LYS A 3 15.94 0.96 -68.84
N TRP A 4 15.34 -0.08 -69.44
CA TRP A 4 14.03 -0.61 -69.03
C TRP A 4 14.14 -1.78 -68.03
N ILE A 5 15.31 -2.42 -67.93
CA ILE A 5 15.56 -3.53 -67.00
C ILE A 5 15.94 -2.99 -65.61
N SER A 6 16.66 -1.87 -65.54
CA SER A 6 17.06 -1.23 -64.27
C SER A 6 15.88 -0.64 -63.48
N ALA A 7 14.83 -0.18 -64.16
CA ALA A 7 13.63 0.35 -63.51
C ALA A 7 12.75 -0.76 -62.89
N LYS A 8 12.73 -1.97 -63.47
CA LYS A 8 11.98 -3.11 -62.93
C LYS A 8 12.70 -3.81 -61.77
N LEU A 9 14.04 -3.86 -61.75
CA LEU A 9 14.77 -4.35 -60.57
C LEU A 9 14.66 -3.39 -59.38
N ALA A 10 14.66 -2.07 -59.61
CA ALA A 10 14.45 -1.09 -58.54
C ALA A 10 13.04 -1.17 -57.94
N LEU A 11 12.01 -1.44 -58.75
CA LEU A 11 10.62 -1.60 -58.25
C LEU A 11 10.42 -2.92 -57.47
N ILE A 12 11.09 -4.01 -57.88
CA ILE A 12 11.01 -5.30 -57.16
C ILE A 12 11.80 -5.26 -55.85
N SER A 13 12.94 -4.56 -55.80
CA SER A 13 13.65 -4.30 -54.54
C SER A 13 12.91 -3.33 -53.61
N LEU A 14 12.10 -2.39 -54.13
CA LEU A 14 11.24 -1.54 -53.30
C LEU A 14 10.02 -2.31 -52.73
N MET A 15 9.50 -3.30 -53.46
CA MET A 15 8.40 -4.15 -52.97
C MET A 15 8.85 -5.25 -51.99
N LEU A 16 10.10 -5.72 -52.06
CA LEU A 16 10.65 -6.65 -51.07
C LEU A 16 11.20 -5.95 -49.80
N LEU A 17 11.50 -4.65 -49.83
CA LEU A 17 11.87 -3.89 -48.62
C LEU A 17 10.65 -3.39 -47.82
N ALA A 18 9.44 -3.48 -48.37
CA ALA A 18 8.20 -3.13 -47.69
C ALA A 18 7.61 -4.27 -46.83
N LEU A 19 8.29 -5.43 -46.76
CA LEU A 19 7.87 -6.61 -45.98
C LEU A 19 8.69 -6.85 -44.70
N LEU A 20 9.56 -5.92 -44.30
CA LEU A 20 10.31 -5.98 -43.04
C LEU A 20 10.27 -4.65 -42.28
N VAL A 21 9.16 -3.91 -42.39
CA VAL A 21 8.78 -3.04 -41.28
C VAL A 21 8.35 -4.02 -40.18
N PRO A 22 9.05 -4.11 -39.03
CA PRO A 22 8.41 -4.74 -37.89
C PRO A 22 7.14 -3.92 -37.70
N TYR A 23 5.97 -4.54 -37.95
CA TYR A 23 4.74 -4.03 -37.38
C TYR A 23 5.10 -3.71 -35.95
N ALA A 24 5.09 -2.43 -35.59
CA ALA A 24 5.12 -2.05 -34.20
C ALA A 24 3.92 -2.79 -33.62
N THR A 25 4.19 -3.89 -32.92
CA THR A 25 3.25 -4.49 -32.00
C THR A 25 2.69 -3.31 -31.24
N ALA A 26 1.36 -3.16 -31.21
CA ALA A 26 0.69 -2.19 -30.35
C ALA A 26 1.48 -2.15 -29.03
N GLY A 27 2.13 -1.01 -28.74
CA GLY A 27 3.14 -0.97 -27.70
C GLY A 27 2.56 -1.56 -26.42
N ALA A 28 3.25 -2.55 -25.84
CA ALA A 28 2.80 -3.19 -24.61
C ALA A 28 2.39 -2.10 -23.61
N ALA A 29 1.23 -2.27 -22.97
CA ALA A 29 0.73 -1.24 -22.09
C ALA A 29 1.75 -1.01 -20.96
N ASP A 30 1.95 0.25 -20.56
CA ASP A 30 2.83 0.55 -19.43
C ASP A 30 2.16 0.09 -18.13
N LYS A 31 2.44 -1.17 -17.76
CA LYS A 31 1.90 -1.84 -16.57
C LYS A 31 2.34 -1.11 -15.29
N THR A 32 3.54 -0.53 -15.26
CA THR A 32 3.99 0.26 -14.10
C THR A 32 3.13 1.52 -13.94
N LEU A 33 2.92 2.26 -15.01
CA LEU A 33 2.03 3.43 -15.00
C LEU A 33 0.57 3.05 -14.69
N ALA A 34 0.10 1.90 -15.18
CA ALA A 34 -1.23 1.39 -14.84
C ALA A 34 -1.37 1.09 -13.34
N SER A 35 -0.37 0.44 -12.74
CA SER A 35 -0.33 0.19 -11.28
C SER A 35 -0.30 1.48 -10.47
N ASP A 36 0.47 2.49 -10.90
CA ASP A 36 0.55 3.78 -10.21
C ASP A 36 -0.76 4.59 -10.30
N ARG A 37 -1.45 4.50 -11.43
CA ARG A 37 -2.78 5.08 -11.62
C ARG A 37 -3.82 4.38 -10.73
N ALA A 38 -3.82 3.06 -10.68
CA ALA A 38 -4.68 2.27 -9.80
C ALA A 38 -4.45 2.62 -8.32
N TYR A 39 -3.18 2.73 -7.90
CA TYR A 39 -2.83 3.15 -6.54
C TYR A 39 -3.28 4.57 -6.24
N THR A 40 -3.15 5.49 -7.19
CA THR A 40 -3.63 6.87 -7.04
C THR A 40 -5.14 6.90 -6.84
N TRP A 41 -5.88 6.08 -7.58
CA TRP A 41 -7.33 5.95 -7.41
C TRP A 41 -7.69 5.34 -6.05
N LEU A 42 -7.06 4.23 -5.63
CA LEU A 42 -7.28 3.62 -4.31
C LEU A 42 -7.06 4.61 -3.16
N LYS A 43 -6.00 5.42 -3.22
CA LYS A 43 -5.72 6.44 -2.21
C LYS A 43 -6.82 7.49 -2.11
N ALA A 44 -7.43 7.86 -3.23
CA ALA A 44 -8.49 8.84 -3.28
C ALA A 44 -9.79 8.30 -2.66
N GLN A 45 -9.96 6.98 -2.62
CA GLN A 45 -11.12 6.32 -2.01
C GLN A 45 -10.95 6.01 -0.52
N GLN A 46 -9.73 6.11 0.03
CA GLN A 46 -9.52 5.87 1.46
C GLN A 46 -10.03 7.05 2.29
N ASP A 47 -11.01 6.81 3.14
CA ASP A 47 -11.51 7.82 4.07
C ASP A 47 -10.49 8.04 5.19
N LEU A 48 -9.94 9.25 5.24
CA LEU A 48 -9.01 9.70 6.29
C LEU A 48 -9.63 10.78 7.18
N THR A 49 -10.95 10.93 7.13
CA THR A 49 -11.67 11.96 7.88
C THR A 49 -11.77 11.54 9.34
N THR A 50 -11.01 12.23 10.19
CA THR A 50 -10.92 11.89 11.62
C THR A 50 -12.29 11.94 12.30
N GLY A 51 -12.63 10.87 13.02
CA GLY A 51 -13.87 10.76 13.79
C GLY A 51 -15.07 10.20 13.02
N PHE A 52 -14.90 9.81 11.75
CA PHE A 52 -15.94 9.08 11.01
C PHE A 52 -16.00 7.61 11.43
N ALA A 53 -17.19 7.02 11.32
CA ALA A 53 -17.46 5.66 11.80
C ALA A 53 -16.54 4.61 11.15
N LEU A 54 -16.15 4.82 9.89
CA LEU A 54 -15.28 3.92 9.12
C LEU A 54 -13.92 4.56 8.75
N GLU A 55 -13.45 5.54 9.53
CA GLU A 55 -12.12 6.17 9.34
C GLU A 55 -11.03 5.11 9.13
N GLY A 56 -10.28 5.26 8.02
CA GLY A 56 -9.19 4.37 7.61
C GLY A 56 -9.58 3.34 6.55
N LEU A 57 -10.88 3.05 6.37
CA LEU A 57 -11.37 2.13 5.34
C LEU A 57 -11.47 2.81 3.97
N VAL A 58 -11.61 1.99 2.94
CA VAL A 58 -11.66 2.40 1.54
C VAL A 58 -13.06 2.15 0.99
N ASP A 59 -13.66 3.19 0.41
CA ASP A 59 -14.98 3.11 -0.25
C ASP A 59 -14.90 2.13 -1.42
N SER A 60 -15.81 1.15 -1.44
CA SER A 60 -15.81 -0.01 -2.33
C SER A 60 -16.32 0.30 -3.73
N PHE A 61 -17.33 1.18 -3.84
CA PHE A 61 -18.05 1.50 -5.09
C PHE A 61 -18.70 0.31 -5.80
N ASP A 62 -18.84 -0.82 -5.11
CA ASP A 62 -19.43 -2.06 -5.63
C ASP A 62 -20.96 -2.13 -5.49
N ASP A 63 -21.65 -1.03 -5.16
CA ASP A 63 -23.11 -1.05 -5.27
C ASP A 63 -23.70 0.29 -5.69
N TRP A 64 -24.39 0.26 -6.82
CA TRP A 64 -24.99 1.46 -7.37
C TRP A 64 -26.40 1.23 -7.88
N TRP A 65 -27.34 1.69 -7.05
CA TRP A 65 -28.76 1.53 -7.31
C TRP A 65 -29.31 2.59 -8.29
N ASN A 66 -28.83 3.85 -8.24
CA ASN A 66 -29.10 4.92 -9.23
C ASN A 66 -28.17 6.15 -9.11
N ALA A 67 -28.12 6.98 -10.16
CA ALA A 67 -27.24 8.15 -10.31
C ALA A 67 -27.39 9.28 -9.26
N THR A 68 -28.43 9.24 -8.43
CA THR A 68 -28.70 10.23 -7.38
C THR A 68 -28.55 9.67 -5.96
N ASP A 69 -28.37 8.35 -5.81
CA ASP A 69 -28.28 7.64 -4.53
C ASP A 69 -26.94 6.90 -4.45
N ARG A 70 -25.83 7.65 -4.65
CA ARG A 70 -24.50 7.13 -4.41
C ARG A 70 -24.31 7.00 -2.91
N ARG A 71 -24.32 5.76 -2.43
CA ARG A 71 -24.05 5.44 -1.02
C ARG A 71 -22.66 4.85 -0.92
N GLN A 72 -21.85 5.47 -0.08
CA GLN A 72 -20.54 4.95 0.28
C GLN A 72 -20.71 3.65 1.07
N ILE A 73 -20.13 2.57 0.55
CA ILE A 73 -20.18 1.22 1.13
C ILE A 73 -18.76 0.72 1.27
N VAL A 74 -18.53 -0.07 2.30
CA VAL A 74 -17.26 -0.69 2.57
C VAL A 74 -17.49 -2.20 2.71
N TYR A 75 -17.10 -2.97 1.70
CA TYR A 75 -17.10 -4.43 1.76
C TYR A 75 -15.87 -4.93 2.50
N THR A 76 -16.06 -5.91 3.39
CA THR A 76 -15.00 -6.52 4.20
C THR A 76 -13.91 -7.16 3.35
N TYR A 77 -14.30 -7.82 2.25
CA TYR A 77 -13.39 -8.38 1.27
C TYR A 77 -12.50 -7.31 0.62
N ASP A 78 -13.10 -6.22 0.16
CA ASP A 78 -12.38 -5.11 -0.48
C ASP A 78 -11.34 -4.47 0.44
N GLN A 79 -11.60 -4.44 1.75
CA GLN A 79 -10.62 -3.91 2.71
C GLN A 79 -9.36 -4.77 2.75
N ALA A 80 -9.50 -6.09 2.66
CA ALA A 80 -8.35 -6.98 2.56
C ALA A 80 -7.57 -6.75 1.25
N VAL A 81 -8.27 -6.66 0.12
CA VAL A 81 -7.67 -6.40 -1.20
C VAL A 81 -6.95 -5.04 -1.21
N ALA A 82 -7.57 -3.99 -0.69
CA ALA A 82 -6.98 -2.65 -0.60
C ALA A 82 -5.74 -2.64 0.30
N ALA A 83 -5.79 -3.30 1.45
CA ALA A 83 -4.64 -3.41 2.34
C ALA A 83 -3.46 -4.11 1.64
N ILE A 84 -3.70 -5.24 0.96
CA ILE A 84 -2.67 -5.95 0.19
C ILE A 84 -2.11 -5.06 -0.92
N ALA A 85 -2.96 -4.37 -1.67
CA ALA A 85 -2.54 -3.44 -2.71
C ALA A 85 -1.68 -2.29 -2.15
N PHE A 86 -2.05 -1.69 -1.01
CA PHE A 86 -1.23 -0.67 -0.35
C PHE A 86 0.14 -1.22 0.07
N MET A 87 0.21 -2.43 0.61
CA MET A 87 1.48 -3.07 0.96
C MET A 87 2.37 -3.29 -0.27
N LEU A 88 1.81 -3.74 -1.39
CA LEU A 88 2.54 -3.93 -2.65
C LEU A 88 3.03 -2.62 -3.27
N LYS A 89 2.39 -1.49 -2.94
CA LYS A 89 2.85 -0.14 -3.29
C LYS A 89 3.78 0.47 -2.25
N ASN A 90 4.24 -0.32 -1.28
CA ASN A 90 5.11 0.09 -0.18
C ASN A 90 4.50 1.22 0.68
N ASP A 91 3.17 1.31 0.75
CA ASP A 91 2.41 2.24 1.58
C ASP A 91 1.89 1.52 2.83
N ARG A 92 2.84 1.12 3.67
CA ARG A 92 2.54 0.42 4.93
C ARG A 92 1.59 1.22 5.82
N THR A 93 1.73 2.55 5.86
CA THR A 93 0.88 3.39 6.71
C THR A 93 -0.58 3.31 6.32
N ARG A 94 -0.91 3.34 5.01
CA ARG A 94 -2.30 3.18 4.57
C ARG A 94 -2.83 1.77 4.79
N ALA A 95 -2.00 0.76 4.55
CA ALA A 95 -2.36 -0.63 4.86
C ALA A 95 -2.69 -0.80 6.36
N GLU A 96 -1.83 -0.29 7.25
CA GLU A 96 -2.06 -0.36 8.69
C GLU A 96 -3.33 0.38 9.12
N LYS A 97 -3.71 1.50 8.49
CA LYS A 97 -4.98 2.18 8.78
C LYS A 97 -6.20 1.31 8.49
N VAL A 98 -6.19 0.62 7.34
CA VAL A 98 -7.26 -0.32 6.99
C VAL A 98 -7.30 -1.48 8.00
N LEU A 99 -6.16 -2.13 8.21
CA LEU A 99 -6.06 -3.31 9.08
C LEU A 99 -6.36 -2.98 10.56
N ASP A 100 -5.88 -1.85 11.07
CA ASP A 100 -6.19 -1.38 12.43
C ASP A 100 -7.68 -1.13 12.60
N LYS A 101 -8.32 -0.57 11.57
CA LYS A 101 -9.76 -0.35 11.59
C LYS A 101 -10.52 -1.66 11.55
N MET A 102 -10.10 -2.63 10.73
CA MET A 102 -10.68 -3.99 10.74
C MET A 102 -10.57 -4.65 12.11
N VAL A 103 -9.42 -4.53 12.80
CA VAL A 103 -9.30 -5.00 14.20
C VAL A 103 -10.31 -4.30 15.12
N ALA A 104 -10.46 -2.98 14.98
CA ALA A 104 -11.31 -2.19 15.87
C ALA A 104 -12.81 -2.49 15.71
N ILE A 105 -13.25 -2.90 14.52
CA ILE A 105 -14.65 -3.24 14.22
C ILE A 105 -14.93 -4.74 14.18
N GLN A 106 -13.95 -5.58 14.55
CA GLN A 106 -14.16 -7.03 14.63
C GLN A 106 -15.18 -7.36 15.71
N ASP A 107 -16.17 -8.18 15.36
CA ASP A 107 -17.17 -8.62 16.32
C ASP A 107 -16.54 -9.49 17.41
N PRO A 108 -17.14 -9.54 18.62
CA PRO A 108 -16.62 -10.34 19.73
C PRO A 108 -16.44 -11.84 19.40
N ASP A 109 -17.24 -12.36 18.48
CA ASP A 109 -17.15 -13.75 18.01
C ASP A 109 -15.98 -14.00 17.06
N GLY A 110 -15.29 -12.95 16.59
CA GLY A 110 -14.15 -13.01 15.68
C GLY A 110 -14.47 -12.72 14.21
N SER A 111 -15.75 -12.54 13.86
CA SER A 111 -16.19 -12.27 12.50
C SER A 111 -16.30 -10.77 12.18
N TRP A 112 -16.63 -10.49 10.92
CA TRP A 112 -17.12 -9.22 10.43
C TRP A 112 -18.39 -9.49 9.63
N ILE A 113 -19.27 -8.50 9.53
CA ILE A 113 -20.33 -8.57 8.52
C ILE A 113 -19.76 -8.31 7.13
N ASN A 114 -20.49 -8.68 6.07
CA ASN A 114 -19.99 -8.58 4.70
C ASN A 114 -19.72 -7.13 4.28
N SER A 115 -20.55 -6.18 4.73
CA SER A 115 -20.39 -4.77 4.36
C SER A 115 -21.01 -3.80 5.36
N TYR A 116 -20.52 -2.56 5.31
CA TYR A 116 -20.92 -1.44 6.15
C TYR A 116 -21.25 -0.22 5.28
N TRP A 117 -22.28 0.52 5.66
CA TRP A 117 -22.52 1.87 5.19
C TRP A 117 -21.51 2.85 5.78
N TRP A 118 -21.26 3.98 5.12
CA TRP A 118 -20.35 5.05 5.57
C TRP A 118 -20.53 5.53 7.02
N ASN A 119 -21.74 5.42 7.56
CA ASN A 119 -22.08 5.79 8.92
C ASN A 119 -21.84 4.66 9.94
N GLY A 120 -21.25 3.54 9.51
CA GLY A 120 -20.89 2.38 10.33
C GLY A 120 -22.01 1.38 10.56
N TYR A 121 -23.22 1.60 10.03
CA TYR A 121 -24.30 0.61 10.10
C TYR A 121 -24.05 -0.52 9.11
N GLY A 122 -24.50 -1.73 9.45
CA GLY A 122 -24.41 -2.85 8.53
C GLY A 122 -25.28 -2.66 7.29
N GLU A 123 -24.72 -3.02 6.13
CA GLU A 123 -25.41 -2.99 4.84
C GLU A 123 -25.86 -4.41 4.49
N GLU A 124 -24.93 -5.30 4.18
CA GLU A 124 -25.15 -6.73 4.05
C GLU A 124 -24.89 -7.42 5.39
N ILE A 125 -25.95 -7.53 6.21
CA ILE A 125 -25.91 -8.12 7.56
C ILE A 125 -25.85 -9.66 7.48
N ARG A 126 -24.75 -10.14 6.92
CA ARG A 126 -24.32 -11.54 6.81
C ARG A 126 -22.88 -11.63 7.27
N LYS A 127 -22.48 -12.77 7.81
CA LYS A 127 -21.11 -13.03 8.26
C LYS A 127 -20.60 -14.21 7.47
N HIS A 128 -20.02 -13.96 6.30
CA HIS A 128 -19.53 -15.01 5.44
C HIS A 128 -18.08 -15.38 5.73
N VAL A 129 -17.77 -16.66 5.60
CA VAL A 129 -16.41 -17.18 5.82
C VAL A 129 -15.40 -16.60 4.84
N GLY A 130 -15.76 -16.40 3.57
CA GLY A 130 -14.88 -15.84 2.55
C GLY A 130 -14.33 -14.45 2.92
N PRO A 131 -15.17 -13.41 3.11
CA PRO A 131 -14.72 -12.08 3.51
C PRO A 131 -13.88 -12.07 4.80
N VAL A 132 -14.27 -12.88 5.79
CA VAL A 132 -13.50 -13.03 7.05
C VAL A 132 -12.13 -13.66 6.77
N ALA A 133 -12.07 -14.70 5.94
CA ALA A 133 -10.82 -15.36 5.55
C ALA A 133 -9.88 -14.41 4.79
N TRP A 134 -10.42 -13.55 3.92
CA TRP A 134 -9.65 -12.53 3.20
C TRP A 134 -9.00 -11.51 4.12
N VAL A 135 -9.68 -11.04 5.16
CA VAL A 135 -9.06 -10.16 6.18
C VAL A 135 -7.90 -10.88 6.89
N VAL A 136 -8.08 -12.16 7.23
CA VAL A 136 -7.01 -12.99 7.80
C VAL A 136 -5.86 -13.21 6.81
N MET A 137 -6.16 -13.33 5.51
CA MET A 137 -5.17 -13.42 4.44
C MET A 137 -4.32 -12.14 4.38
N ALA A 138 -4.94 -10.96 4.42
CA ALA A 138 -4.22 -9.69 4.50
C ALA A 138 -3.35 -9.57 5.77
N TYR A 139 -3.80 -10.10 6.92
CA TYR A 139 -2.96 -10.20 8.12
C TYR A 139 -1.76 -11.13 7.93
N MET A 140 -1.95 -12.28 7.28
CA MET A 140 -0.85 -13.18 6.93
C MET A 140 0.14 -12.50 5.98
N ASP A 141 -0.34 -11.81 4.95
CA ASP A 141 0.48 -11.05 4.00
C ASP A 141 1.29 -9.98 4.72
N TYR A 142 0.65 -9.20 5.59
CA TYR A 142 1.30 -8.17 6.40
C TYR A 142 2.41 -8.77 7.29
N GLU A 143 2.14 -9.90 7.95
CA GLU A 143 3.14 -10.56 8.77
C GLU A 143 4.32 -11.09 7.94
N LYS A 144 4.06 -11.64 6.74
CA LYS A 144 5.10 -12.12 5.83
C LYS A 144 5.95 -11.00 5.25
N MET A 145 5.35 -9.88 4.87
CA MET A 145 6.07 -8.74 4.30
C MET A 145 6.88 -7.96 5.35
N TYR A 146 6.37 -7.83 6.58
CA TYR A 146 6.96 -6.94 7.58
C TYR A 146 7.48 -7.62 8.84
N GLY A 147 7.33 -8.95 8.97
CA GLY A 147 7.73 -9.70 10.17
C GLY A 147 6.98 -9.30 11.45
N SER A 148 5.85 -8.59 11.31
CA SER A 148 5.12 -8.01 12.43
C SER A 148 3.92 -8.88 12.82
N THR A 149 3.85 -9.25 14.09
CA THR A 149 2.77 -10.09 14.65
C THR A 149 1.56 -9.28 15.12
N LYS A 150 1.48 -7.98 14.77
CA LYS A 150 0.49 -7.00 15.25
C LYS A 150 -0.95 -7.52 15.19
N TYR A 151 -1.30 -8.24 14.12
CA TYR A 151 -2.68 -8.68 13.85
C TYR A 151 -2.98 -10.13 14.25
N GLN A 152 -2.02 -10.86 14.82
CA GLN A 152 -2.20 -12.28 15.17
C GLN A 152 -3.37 -12.55 16.11
N ALA A 153 -3.64 -11.65 17.07
CA ALA A 153 -4.75 -11.82 18.00
C ALA A 153 -6.11 -11.76 17.29
N SER A 154 -6.27 -10.82 16.33
CA SER A 154 -7.49 -10.71 15.51
C SER A 154 -7.62 -11.88 14.55
N ALA A 155 -6.51 -12.29 13.91
CA ALA A 155 -6.45 -13.47 13.05
C ALA A 155 -6.88 -14.75 13.79
N LYS A 156 -6.39 -14.96 15.02
CA LYS A 156 -6.74 -16.13 15.83
C LYS A 156 -8.24 -16.19 16.15
N LYS A 157 -8.87 -15.06 16.51
CA LYS A 157 -10.32 -15.01 16.75
C LYS A 157 -11.12 -15.38 15.50
N ALA A 158 -10.76 -14.80 14.36
CA ALA A 158 -11.40 -15.07 13.09
C ALA A 158 -11.26 -16.55 12.67
N LEU A 159 -10.08 -17.13 12.82
CA LEU A 159 -9.85 -18.55 12.52
C LEU A 159 -10.59 -19.47 13.50
N ASP A 160 -10.60 -19.16 14.80
CA ASP A 160 -11.38 -19.90 15.80
C ASP A 160 -12.88 -19.87 15.45
N TRP A 161 -13.40 -18.74 14.92
CA TRP A 161 -14.76 -18.64 14.39
C TRP A 161 -14.98 -19.47 13.12
N ILE A 162 -14.10 -19.35 12.12
CA ILE A 162 -14.16 -20.09 10.84
C ILE A 162 -14.25 -21.60 11.09
N VAL A 163 -13.41 -22.17 11.96
CA VAL A 163 -13.38 -23.63 12.19
C VAL A 163 -14.65 -24.18 12.86
N THR A 164 -15.49 -23.32 13.45
CA THR A 164 -16.80 -23.76 14.00
C THR A 164 -17.78 -24.21 12.91
N PHE A 165 -17.54 -23.81 11.66
CA PHE A 165 -18.38 -24.13 10.51
C PHE A 165 -17.97 -25.41 9.77
N GLN A 166 -17.00 -26.15 10.31
CA GLN A 166 -16.52 -27.41 9.75
C GLN A 166 -17.64 -28.47 9.70
N LYS A 167 -17.86 -29.07 8.53
CA LYS A 167 -18.86 -30.12 8.24
C LYS A 167 -18.22 -31.49 8.13
N SER A 168 -19.05 -32.52 8.24
CA SER A 168 -18.64 -33.94 8.20
C SER A 168 -18.07 -34.38 6.84
N ASN A 169 -18.45 -33.73 5.74
CA ASN A 169 -17.86 -33.95 4.41
C ASN A 169 -16.51 -33.22 4.22
N GLY A 170 -15.99 -32.58 5.27
CA GLY A 170 -14.73 -31.85 5.25
C GLY A 170 -14.84 -30.39 4.81
N ALA A 171 -16.00 -29.92 4.36
CA ALA A 171 -16.17 -28.52 3.98
C ALA A 171 -16.29 -27.60 5.21
N ILE A 172 -15.83 -26.36 5.09
CA ILE A 172 -16.24 -25.26 5.96
C ILE A 172 -17.45 -24.57 5.30
N SER A 173 -18.58 -24.46 6.00
CA SER A 173 -19.80 -23.83 5.45
C SER A 173 -19.71 -22.32 5.36
N GLY A 174 -20.65 -21.71 4.64
CA GLY A 174 -20.66 -20.29 4.27
C GLY A 174 -20.62 -19.28 5.42
N GLY A 175 -20.92 -19.67 6.66
CA GLY A 175 -20.94 -18.80 7.83
C GLY A 175 -22.35 -18.63 8.38
N MET A 176 -22.77 -17.39 8.64
CA MET A 176 -24.08 -17.06 9.21
C MET A 176 -24.84 -16.02 8.37
N THR A 177 -26.16 -16.14 8.34
CA THR A 177 -27.08 -15.23 7.64
C THR A 177 -28.27 -14.86 8.51
N THR A 178 -28.90 -13.73 8.21
CA THR A 178 -30.17 -13.29 8.83
C THR A 178 -31.35 -13.35 7.86
N TRP A 179 -31.11 -13.78 6.62
CA TRP A 179 -32.11 -13.69 5.54
C TRP A 179 -33.07 -14.87 5.52
N ASP A 180 -32.58 -16.06 5.93
CA ASP A 180 -33.41 -17.27 5.98
C ASP A 180 -34.44 -17.21 7.12
N ALA A 181 -34.12 -16.47 8.18
CA ALA A 181 -35.00 -16.24 9.32
C ALA A 181 -34.90 -14.78 9.76
N ASN A 182 -35.92 -13.98 9.44
CA ASN A 182 -35.94 -12.54 9.69
C ASN A 182 -35.54 -12.20 11.15
N GLY A 183 -34.42 -11.49 11.30
CA GLY A 183 -33.91 -11.04 12.59
C GLY A 183 -33.19 -12.10 13.44
N ALA A 184 -32.99 -13.32 12.92
CA ALA A 184 -32.27 -14.39 13.61
C ALA A 184 -31.07 -14.86 12.80
N TRP A 185 -29.91 -14.95 13.46
CA TRP A 185 -28.71 -15.52 12.86
C TRP A 185 -28.84 -17.04 12.71
N THR A 186 -28.83 -17.54 11.47
CA THR A 186 -28.84 -18.96 11.13
C THR A 186 -27.59 -19.35 10.34
N PRO A 187 -27.07 -20.58 10.49
CA PRO A 187 -25.96 -21.05 9.67
C PRO A 187 -26.34 -21.11 8.18
N GLU A 188 -25.41 -20.76 7.32
CA GLU A 188 -25.57 -20.90 5.87
C GLU A 188 -25.75 -22.37 5.47
N VAL A 189 -26.70 -22.61 4.57
CA VAL A 189 -27.07 -23.96 4.11
C VAL A 189 -26.17 -24.49 3.00
N TRP A 190 -25.07 -23.81 2.70
CA TRP A 190 -24.13 -24.14 1.63
C TRP A 190 -22.69 -24.02 2.10
N SER A 191 -21.78 -24.67 1.37
CA SER A 191 -20.33 -24.60 1.55
C SER A 191 -19.73 -24.30 0.18
N SER A 192 -19.22 -23.09 0.00
CA SER A 192 -18.61 -22.65 -1.26
C SER A 192 -17.25 -23.30 -1.45
N THR A 193 -16.91 -23.67 -2.68
CA THR A 193 -15.56 -24.10 -3.04
C THR A 193 -14.55 -22.97 -2.78
N GLU A 194 -14.87 -21.75 -3.21
CA GLU A 194 -14.05 -20.54 -3.06
C GLU A 194 -13.67 -20.30 -1.58
N HIS A 195 -14.64 -20.31 -0.68
CA HIS A 195 -14.39 -20.13 0.76
C HIS A 195 -13.45 -21.20 1.34
N ASN A 196 -13.50 -22.42 0.80
CA ASN A 196 -12.62 -23.50 1.26
C ASN A 196 -11.19 -23.36 0.70
N GLU A 197 -11.03 -22.69 -0.45
CA GLU A 197 -9.73 -22.32 -1.00
C GLU A 197 -9.08 -21.19 -0.19
N ASP A 198 -9.86 -20.16 0.18
CA ASP A 198 -9.42 -19.03 1.02
C ASP A 198 -8.81 -19.50 2.34
N VAL A 199 -9.50 -20.40 3.03
CA VAL A 199 -9.14 -20.82 4.40
C VAL A 199 -7.95 -21.77 4.44
N TYR A 200 -7.66 -22.50 3.36
CA TYR A 200 -6.68 -23.59 3.37
C TYR A 200 -5.29 -23.13 3.82
N ASN A 201 -4.73 -22.11 3.18
CA ASN A 201 -3.37 -21.66 3.47
C ASN A 201 -3.27 -20.83 4.74
N ILE A 202 -4.29 -20.01 5.04
CA ILE A 202 -4.28 -19.21 6.28
C ILE A 202 -4.34 -20.11 7.52
N LEU A 203 -5.14 -21.18 7.49
CA LEU A 203 -5.19 -22.17 8.58
C LEU A 203 -3.84 -22.87 8.74
N LYS A 204 -3.21 -23.33 7.65
CA LYS A 204 -1.87 -23.95 7.70
C LYS A 204 -0.80 -22.98 8.20
N TYR A 205 -0.83 -21.74 7.75
CA TYR A 205 0.13 -20.72 8.16
C TYR A 205 0.04 -20.47 9.67
N TYR A 206 -1.16 -20.21 10.18
CA TYR A 206 -1.37 -19.91 11.60
C TYR A 206 -1.32 -21.14 12.51
N ALA A 207 -1.53 -22.35 11.99
CA ALA A 207 -1.22 -23.58 12.73
C ALA A 207 0.25 -23.65 13.17
N GLY A 208 1.16 -23.10 12.36
CA GLY A 208 2.59 -22.96 12.68
C GLY A 208 2.93 -21.77 13.60
N LYS A 209 1.97 -20.89 13.89
CA LYS A 209 2.16 -19.70 14.74
C LYS A 209 1.52 -19.86 16.12
N PHE A 210 0.43 -20.59 16.21
CA PHE A 210 -0.33 -20.79 17.45
C PHE A 210 -0.20 -22.24 17.92
N SER A 211 0.75 -22.50 18.82
CA SER A 211 1.02 -23.84 19.36
C SER A 211 -0.21 -24.47 20.02
N ASP A 212 -1.10 -23.66 20.60
CA ASP A 212 -2.35 -24.10 21.23
C ASP A 212 -3.51 -24.34 20.23
N ARG A 213 -3.27 -24.11 18.93
CA ARG A 213 -4.23 -24.34 17.84
C ARG A 213 -3.66 -25.18 16.69
N THR A 214 -2.38 -25.58 16.76
CA THR A 214 -1.71 -26.33 15.69
C THR A 214 -2.52 -27.53 15.21
N THR A 215 -3.02 -28.38 16.12
CA THR A 215 -3.81 -29.56 15.75
C THR A 215 -5.15 -29.16 15.14
N THR A 216 -5.89 -28.26 15.78
CA THR A 216 -7.21 -27.81 15.32
C THR A 216 -7.15 -27.23 13.91
N TYR A 217 -6.21 -26.31 13.66
CA TYR A 217 -6.11 -25.62 12.37
C TYR A 217 -5.56 -26.53 11.28
N ASN A 218 -4.58 -27.39 11.57
CA ASN A 218 -4.12 -28.37 10.59
C ASN A 218 -5.23 -29.38 10.23
N ASN A 219 -6.02 -29.84 11.20
CA ASN A 219 -7.13 -30.76 10.93
C ASN A 219 -8.21 -30.10 10.07
N ALA A 220 -8.57 -28.84 10.37
CA ALA A 220 -9.51 -28.08 9.56
C ALA A 220 -8.98 -27.85 8.14
N ALA A 221 -7.72 -27.43 8.00
CA ALA A 221 -7.10 -27.24 6.69
C ALA A 221 -7.05 -28.53 5.86
N ASN A 222 -6.70 -29.66 6.48
CA ASN A 222 -6.68 -30.96 5.81
C ASN A 222 -8.09 -31.42 5.41
N SER A 223 -9.09 -31.13 6.24
CA SER A 223 -10.49 -31.42 5.95
C SER A 223 -11.00 -30.60 4.76
N ALA A 224 -10.75 -29.28 4.77
CA ALA A 224 -11.09 -28.39 3.67
C ALA A 224 -10.39 -28.82 2.37
N LYS A 225 -9.10 -29.17 2.44
CA LYS A 225 -8.37 -29.71 1.29
C LYS A 225 -8.96 -31.02 0.77
N SER A 226 -9.35 -31.93 1.66
CA SER A 226 -10.00 -33.18 1.27
C SER A 226 -11.35 -32.93 0.60
N PHE A 227 -12.14 -31.96 1.09
CA PHE A 227 -13.36 -31.53 0.42
C PHE A 227 -13.08 -31.01 -1.00
N LEU A 228 -12.10 -30.12 -1.15
CA LEU A 228 -11.67 -29.59 -2.45
C LEU A 228 -11.23 -30.70 -3.42
N ASP A 229 -10.45 -31.67 -2.95
CA ASP A 229 -9.88 -32.75 -3.78
C ASP A 229 -10.84 -33.88 -4.13
N ASN A 230 -11.77 -34.19 -3.22
CA ASN A 230 -12.52 -35.45 -3.26
C ASN A 230 -14.04 -35.26 -3.36
N VAL A 231 -14.56 -34.07 -3.06
CA VAL A 231 -16.00 -33.79 -3.09
C VAL A 231 -16.34 -32.86 -4.26
N VAL A 232 -15.66 -31.73 -4.38
CA VAL A 232 -16.01 -30.71 -5.38
C VAL A 232 -15.12 -30.74 -6.62
N TRP A 233 -13.98 -31.44 -6.62
CA TRP A 233 -13.19 -31.68 -7.84
C TRP A 233 -13.92 -32.60 -8.82
N ASN A 234 -14.12 -32.15 -10.06
CA ASN A 234 -14.62 -32.97 -11.14
C ASN A 234 -13.44 -33.52 -11.95
N ASP A 235 -13.15 -34.81 -11.78
CA ASP A 235 -12.01 -35.44 -12.46
C ASP A 235 -12.23 -35.64 -13.97
N THR A 236 -13.47 -35.71 -14.45
CA THR A 236 -13.76 -35.81 -15.89
C THR A 236 -13.51 -34.50 -16.60
N LEU A 237 -13.98 -33.39 -16.02
CA LEU A 237 -13.86 -32.04 -16.58
C LEU A 237 -12.58 -31.32 -16.15
N LYS A 238 -11.81 -31.89 -15.22
CA LYS A 238 -10.55 -31.37 -14.66
C LYS A 238 -10.67 -29.96 -14.08
N ARG A 239 -11.72 -29.73 -13.28
CA ARG A 239 -12.09 -28.43 -12.71
C ARG A 239 -12.91 -28.57 -11.42
N TRP A 240 -13.06 -27.52 -10.62
CA TRP A 240 -13.92 -27.57 -9.43
C TRP A 240 -15.38 -27.25 -9.74
N ASN A 241 -16.33 -27.84 -9.01
CA ASN A 241 -17.73 -27.37 -8.97
C ASN A 241 -17.86 -26.19 -7.99
N GLY A 242 -18.96 -25.44 -8.04
CA GLY A 242 -19.14 -24.23 -7.22
C GLY A 242 -19.22 -24.47 -5.70
N GLY A 243 -19.62 -25.67 -5.27
CA GLY A 243 -19.65 -26.00 -3.84
C GLY A 243 -20.56 -27.16 -3.50
N TRP A 244 -21.10 -27.12 -2.28
CA TRP A 244 -21.97 -28.13 -1.70
C TRP A 244 -23.17 -27.51 -1.00
N LYS A 245 -24.37 -28.01 -1.29
CA LYS A 245 -25.62 -27.62 -0.62
C LYS A 245 -25.81 -28.51 0.60
N ASN A 246 -25.50 -28.01 1.79
CA ASN A 246 -25.55 -28.74 3.06
C ASN A 246 -26.97 -29.21 3.42
N ASN A 247 -28.01 -28.46 3.02
CA ASN A 247 -29.41 -28.82 3.28
C ASN A 247 -29.94 -29.97 2.42
N THR A 248 -29.45 -30.12 1.19
CA THR A 248 -29.88 -31.15 0.25
C THR A 248 -28.86 -32.27 0.08
N ASN A 249 -27.65 -32.07 0.62
CA ASN A 249 -26.52 -32.98 0.51
C ASN A 249 -26.16 -33.27 -0.96
N THR A 250 -26.11 -32.21 -1.77
CA THR A 250 -25.82 -32.29 -3.21
C THR A 250 -24.71 -31.31 -3.61
N ILE A 251 -24.01 -31.62 -4.70
CA ILE A 251 -23.07 -30.69 -5.35
C ILE A 251 -23.85 -29.50 -5.90
N ASP A 252 -23.31 -28.29 -5.75
CA ASP A 252 -23.83 -27.12 -6.43
C ASP A 252 -23.58 -27.24 -7.95
N PRO A 253 -24.64 -27.25 -8.79
CA PRO A 253 -24.46 -27.33 -10.24
C PRO A 253 -23.84 -26.06 -10.84
N PHE A 254 -23.90 -24.91 -10.15
CA PHE A 254 -23.27 -23.68 -10.65
C PHE A 254 -21.75 -23.78 -10.56
N VAL A 255 -21.07 -23.20 -11.55
CA VAL A 255 -19.61 -23.22 -11.64
C VAL A 255 -19.18 -21.79 -11.94
N PRO A 256 -19.04 -20.94 -10.91
CA PRO A 256 -18.45 -19.63 -11.11
C PRO A 256 -17.00 -19.80 -11.59
N MET A 257 -16.48 -18.85 -12.35
CA MET A 257 -15.16 -18.99 -12.98
C MET A 257 -14.03 -19.04 -11.94
N ASP A 258 -14.16 -18.24 -10.88
CA ASP A 258 -13.20 -17.96 -9.80
C ASP A 258 -12.62 -19.18 -9.08
N VAL A 259 -13.43 -20.20 -8.78
CA VAL A 259 -13.00 -21.43 -8.09
C VAL A 259 -11.87 -22.16 -8.81
N ASN A 260 -11.64 -21.88 -10.09
CA ASN A 260 -10.59 -22.52 -10.87
C ASN A 260 -9.22 -21.86 -10.71
N PRO A 261 -9.04 -20.56 -11.03
CA PRO A 261 -7.80 -19.86 -10.73
C PRO A 261 -7.53 -19.73 -9.23
N TRP A 262 -8.54 -19.53 -8.38
CA TRP A 262 -8.32 -19.45 -6.92
C TRP A 262 -7.85 -20.79 -6.38
N GLY A 263 -8.44 -21.91 -6.80
CA GLY A 263 -7.96 -23.24 -6.48
C GLY A 263 -6.50 -23.46 -6.88
N VAL A 264 -6.06 -22.96 -8.04
CA VAL A 264 -4.65 -23.01 -8.46
C VAL A 264 -3.76 -22.13 -7.58
N LEU A 265 -4.19 -20.90 -7.26
CA LEU A 265 -3.42 -19.97 -6.42
C LEU A 265 -3.29 -20.47 -4.97
N ALA A 266 -4.33 -21.14 -4.46
CA ALA A 266 -4.38 -21.69 -3.11
C ALA A 266 -3.65 -23.03 -2.99
N LEU A 267 -3.89 -23.98 -3.91
CA LEU A 267 -3.40 -25.35 -3.79
C LEU A 267 -2.12 -25.63 -4.59
N GLY A 268 -1.75 -24.72 -5.49
CA GLY A 268 -0.65 -24.88 -6.43
C GLY A 268 -1.08 -25.47 -7.77
N LEU A 269 -0.10 -25.68 -8.66
CA LEU A 269 -0.36 -26.23 -10.00
C LEU A 269 -0.74 -27.72 -9.96
N SER A 270 -0.27 -28.46 -8.96
CA SER A 270 -0.45 -29.90 -8.85
C SER A 270 -0.42 -30.36 -7.40
N GLY A 271 -1.14 -31.44 -7.10
CA GLY A 271 -1.13 -32.12 -5.82
C GLY A 271 -1.81 -33.48 -5.93
N THR A 272 -2.87 -33.70 -5.14
CA THR A 272 -3.76 -34.86 -5.31
C THR A 272 -4.37 -34.90 -6.71
N ARG A 273 -4.61 -33.72 -7.31
CA ARG A 273 -5.15 -33.55 -8.66
C ARG A 273 -4.21 -32.69 -9.51
N ASN A 274 -4.43 -32.71 -10.82
CA ASN A 274 -3.81 -31.77 -11.75
C ASN A 274 -4.63 -30.47 -11.77
N TYR A 275 -4.40 -29.60 -10.80
CA TYR A 275 -5.14 -28.34 -10.65
C TYR A 275 -4.94 -27.41 -11.84
N ALA A 276 -3.74 -27.34 -12.42
CA ALA A 276 -3.44 -26.49 -13.58
C ALA A 276 -4.32 -26.79 -14.81
N ALA A 277 -4.88 -27.99 -14.91
CA ALA A 277 -5.83 -28.33 -15.97
C ALA A 277 -7.14 -27.51 -15.89
N SER A 278 -7.50 -26.99 -14.72
CA SER A 278 -8.68 -26.14 -14.55
C SER A 278 -8.53 -24.80 -15.31
N LEU A 279 -7.30 -24.29 -15.43
CA LEU A 279 -7.03 -23.08 -16.22
C LEU A 279 -7.32 -23.32 -17.71
N SER A 280 -7.00 -24.51 -18.22
CA SER A 280 -7.32 -24.89 -19.60
C SER A 280 -8.83 -25.03 -19.83
N TYR A 281 -9.57 -25.48 -18.81
CA TYR A 281 -11.03 -25.50 -18.84
C TYR A 281 -11.60 -24.08 -18.92
N VAL A 282 -11.07 -23.13 -18.14
CA VAL A 282 -11.51 -21.72 -18.16
C VAL A 282 -11.11 -21.03 -19.47
N ASP A 283 -9.91 -21.29 -19.98
CA ASP A 283 -9.39 -20.76 -21.25
C ASP A 283 -10.14 -21.27 -22.49
N ASN A 284 -10.95 -22.33 -22.36
CA ASN A 284 -11.65 -22.95 -23.48
C ASN A 284 -12.74 -22.02 -24.05
N SER A 285 -12.33 -21.15 -24.98
CA SER A 285 -13.18 -20.20 -25.70
C SER A 285 -14.28 -20.85 -26.55
N ASN A 286 -14.22 -22.18 -26.73
CA ASN A 286 -15.17 -22.97 -27.53
C ASN A 286 -16.24 -23.68 -26.68
N GLY A 287 -16.30 -23.40 -25.38
CA GLY A 287 -17.47 -23.80 -24.59
C GLY A 287 -18.74 -23.35 -25.31
N ASN A 288 -19.74 -24.24 -25.41
CA ASN A 288 -21.04 -23.88 -25.99
C ASN A 288 -21.73 -22.78 -25.15
N GLY A 289 -21.16 -22.51 -23.96
CA GLY A 289 -21.85 -21.84 -22.88
C GLY A 289 -23.17 -22.57 -22.65
N THR A 290 -24.30 -22.06 -22.19
CA THR A 290 -25.60 -22.80 -22.09
C THR A 290 -25.64 -24.04 -21.19
N SER A 291 -24.51 -24.62 -20.77
CA SER A 291 -24.45 -25.80 -19.91
C SER A 291 -23.36 -25.64 -18.84
N PRO A 292 -23.66 -25.94 -17.56
CA PRO A 292 -22.67 -25.95 -16.49
C PRO A 292 -21.47 -26.91 -16.70
N SER A 293 -21.59 -27.84 -17.65
CA SER A 293 -20.51 -28.77 -18.01
C SER A 293 -19.50 -28.19 -19.00
N SER A 294 -19.85 -27.09 -19.70
CA SER A 294 -19.01 -26.41 -20.69
C SER A 294 -19.36 -24.90 -20.80
N PRO A 295 -19.19 -24.13 -19.71
CA PRO A 295 -19.42 -22.68 -19.68
C PRO A 295 -18.43 -21.96 -20.61
N LYS A 296 -18.81 -20.75 -21.04
CA LYS A 296 -18.00 -19.91 -21.92
C LYS A 296 -17.53 -18.68 -21.12
N TYR A 297 -16.34 -18.76 -20.55
CA TYR A 297 -15.77 -17.67 -19.73
C TYR A 297 -14.93 -16.71 -20.54
N ALA A 298 -14.09 -17.20 -21.45
CA ALA A 298 -13.28 -16.33 -22.30
C ALA A 298 -14.17 -15.59 -23.30
N GLN A 299 -14.25 -14.26 -23.16
CA GLN A 299 -15.06 -13.38 -23.99
C GLN A 299 -14.16 -12.43 -24.79
N THR A 300 -14.69 -11.95 -25.92
CA THR A 300 -14.08 -10.85 -26.69
C THR A 300 -15.20 -9.91 -27.11
N LEU A 301 -15.21 -8.72 -26.52
CA LEU A 301 -16.32 -7.78 -26.62
C LEU A 301 -15.85 -6.45 -27.23
N PRO A 302 -16.69 -5.78 -28.04
CA PRO A 302 -16.37 -4.46 -28.59
C PRO A 302 -16.15 -3.40 -27.50
N TYR A 303 -15.15 -2.55 -27.68
CA TYR A 303 -14.89 -1.42 -26.79
C TYR A 303 -14.16 -0.29 -27.54
N ASN A 304 -14.70 0.93 -27.56
CA ASN A 304 -14.08 2.13 -28.14
C ASN A 304 -13.42 1.95 -29.53
N GLY A 305 -14.13 1.27 -30.45
CA GLY A 305 -13.61 1.02 -31.81
C GLY A 305 -12.53 -0.08 -31.90
N THR A 306 -12.27 -0.77 -30.80
CA THR A 306 -11.44 -1.99 -30.71
C THR A 306 -12.21 -3.10 -29.99
N THR A 307 -11.52 -4.09 -29.44
CA THR A 307 -12.07 -5.14 -28.57
C THR A 307 -11.26 -5.25 -27.28
N ILE A 308 -11.94 -5.73 -26.23
CA ILE A 308 -11.30 -6.27 -25.02
C ILE A 308 -11.53 -7.78 -25.00
N SER A 309 -10.47 -8.55 -24.78
CA SER A 309 -10.51 -10.02 -24.66
C SER A 309 -10.10 -10.45 -23.25
N ALA A 310 -11.04 -10.95 -22.47
CA ALA A 310 -10.82 -11.28 -21.06
C ALA A 310 -11.87 -12.30 -20.57
N TYR A 311 -12.10 -12.42 -19.26
CA TYR A 311 -12.94 -13.47 -18.69
C TYR A 311 -14.24 -12.93 -18.06
N ASP A 312 -15.29 -13.72 -18.16
CA ASP A 312 -16.61 -13.56 -17.57
C ASP A 312 -16.71 -14.35 -16.25
N PHE A 313 -17.55 -13.91 -15.30
CA PHE A 313 -17.80 -14.58 -14.02
C PHE A 313 -18.64 -15.85 -14.18
N ASP A 314 -19.87 -15.70 -14.69
CA ASP A 314 -20.80 -16.77 -15.04
C ASP A 314 -21.90 -16.25 -15.98
N TRP A 315 -21.60 -16.28 -17.27
CA TRP A 315 -22.51 -15.79 -18.29
C TRP A 315 -23.92 -16.43 -18.25
N GLN A 316 -24.07 -17.64 -17.70
CA GLN A 316 -25.34 -18.36 -17.66
C GLN A 316 -26.39 -17.68 -16.77
N SER A 317 -25.93 -16.87 -15.81
CA SER A 317 -26.76 -16.22 -14.80
C SER A 317 -26.91 -14.71 -15.01
N ASP A 318 -26.12 -14.12 -15.91
CA ASP A 318 -25.96 -12.67 -16.05
C ASP A 318 -26.81 -11.99 -17.15
N CYS A 319 -27.73 -12.72 -17.81
CA CYS A 319 -28.59 -12.17 -18.88
C CYS A 319 -29.62 -11.08 -18.43
N ALA A 320 -29.47 -10.48 -17.24
CA ALA A 320 -30.31 -9.36 -16.80
C ALA A 320 -29.84 -8.02 -17.38
N ALA A 321 -30.67 -6.98 -17.21
CA ALA A 321 -30.34 -5.64 -17.71
C ALA A 321 -29.23 -4.99 -16.86
N ALA A 322 -28.12 -4.62 -17.47
CA ALA A 322 -27.04 -3.87 -16.82
C ALA A 322 -27.27 -2.35 -16.89
N PHE A 323 -26.41 -1.55 -16.23
CA PHE A 323 -26.55 -0.09 -16.18
C PHE A 323 -25.19 0.63 -16.39
N THR A 324 -25.22 1.68 -17.19
CA THR A 324 -24.07 2.59 -17.44
C THR A 324 -23.70 3.39 -16.20
N GLN A 325 -22.52 4.02 -16.14
CA GLN A 325 -22.10 4.90 -15.03
C GLN A 325 -23.02 6.12 -14.76
N THR A 326 -24.02 6.40 -15.60
CA THR A 326 -25.07 7.41 -15.32
C THR A 326 -26.46 6.85 -14.99
N GLY A 327 -26.63 5.53 -14.91
CA GLY A 327 -27.80 4.87 -14.35
C GLY A 327 -28.79 4.51 -15.44
N ALA A 328 -28.42 4.82 -16.69
CA ALA A 328 -29.17 4.43 -17.86
C ALA A 328 -28.98 2.93 -18.11
N PRO A 329 -30.06 2.19 -18.42
CA PRO A 329 -29.98 0.80 -18.83
C PRO A 329 -28.98 0.60 -19.97
N ASN A 330 -28.20 -0.48 -19.89
CA ASN A 330 -27.19 -0.87 -20.87
C ASN A 330 -27.52 -2.23 -21.53
N GLY A 331 -28.81 -2.47 -21.81
CA GLY A 331 -29.28 -3.70 -22.47
C GLY A 331 -29.24 -4.97 -21.59
N ASN A 332 -29.76 -6.08 -22.11
CA ASN A 332 -29.66 -7.42 -21.50
C ASN A 332 -28.39 -8.10 -22.03
N LEU A 333 -27.53 -8.62 -21.14
CA LEU A 333 -26.18 -9.02 -21.51
C LEU A 333 -25.90 -10.48 -21.16
N CYS A 334 -25.74 -11.34 -22.15
CA CYS A 334 -25.37 -12.74 -21.89
C CYS A 334 -23.85 -13.00 -22.01
N ALA A 335 -23.03 -11.97 -22.16
CA ALA A 335 -21.58 -12.07 -22.18
C ALA A 335 -20.99 -10.73 -21.72
N ASP A 336 -20.19 -10.76 -20.67
CA ASP A 336 -19.52 -9.60 -20.09
C ASP A 336 -18.02 -9.91 -19.86
N ILE A 337 -17.27 -8.93 -19.37
CA ILE A 337 -15.89 -9.09 -18.95
C ILE A 337 -15.79 -8.62 -17.51
N TRP A 338 -15.51 -9.55 -16.60
CA TRP A 338 -15.27 -9.33 -15.19
C TRP A 338 -13.77 -9.08 -14.95
N PHE A 339 -13.43 -7.87 -14.51
CA PHE A 339 -12.04 -7.41 -14.49
C PHE A 339 -11.25 -7.99 -13.31
N GLU A 340 -11.84 -8.10 -12.13
CA GLU A 340 -11.24 -8.80 -10.99
C GLU A 340 -10.92 -10.25 -11.35
N GLY A 341 -11.89 -10.97 -11.92
CA GLY A 341 -11.72 -12.34 -12.41
C GLY A 341 -10.55 -12.50 -13.37
N SER A 342 -10.47 -11.56 -14.31
CA SER A 342 -9.41 -11.51 -15.28
C SER A 342 -8.04 -11.27 -14.63
N ALA A 343 -7.95 -10.41 -13.62
CA ALA A 343 -6.70 -10.15 -12.92
C ALA A 343 -6.18 -11.39 -12.19
N PHE A 344 -6.99 -12.11 -11.43
CA PHE A 344 -6.49 -13.33 -10.77
C PHE A 344 -6.27 -14.49 -11.74
N MET A 345 -6.97 -14.54 -12.88
CA MET A 345 -6.60 -15.44 -14.00
C MET A 345 -5.20 -15.13 -14.53
N SER A 346 -4.83 -13.85 -14.63
CA SER A 346 -3.45 -13.45 -14.94
C SER A 346 -2.46 -13.95 -13.89
N VAL A 347 -2.77 -13.81 -12.59
CA VAL A 347 -1.90 -14.31 -11.51
C VAL A 347 -1.72 -15.84 -11.60
N ALA A 348 -2.81 -16.58 -11.85
CA ALA A 348 -2.75 -18.03 -12.01
C ALA A 348 -1.92 -18.44 -13.25
N HIS A 349 -2.03 -17.71 -14.35
CA HIS A 349 -1.18 -17.94 -15.54
C HIS A 349 0.29 -17.60 -15.32
N TYR A 350 0.61 -16.57 -14.53
CA TYR A 350 1.98 -16.34 -14.06
C TYR A 350 2.50 -17.53 -13.26
N MET A 351 1.68 -18.05 -12.33
CA MET A 351 2.05 -19.23 -11.54
C MET A 351 2.27 -20.46 -12.42
N ASN A 352 1.47 -20.61 -13.48
CA ASN A 352 1.57 -21.69 -14.47
C ASN A 352 2.71 -21.49 -15.49
N GLY A 353 3.52 -20.44 -15.36
CA GLY A 353 4.62 -20.13 -16.27
C GLY A 353 4.20 -19.54 -17.62
N ASN A 354 2.90 -19.33 -17.86
CA ASN A 354 2.37 -18.73 -19.08
C ASN A 354 2.37 -17.19 -18.99
N THR A 355 3.56 -16.62 -18.88
CA THR A 355 3.79 -15.18 -18.70
C THR A 355 3.18 -14.35 -19.84
N ALA A 356 3.29 -14.81 -21.08
CA ALA A 356 2.72 -14.10 -22.23
C ALA A 356 1.19 -13.98 -22.15
N LYS A 357 0.49 -15.04 -21.74
CA LYS A 357 -0.96 -15.00 -21.54
C LYS A 357 -1.33 -14.09 -20.38
N ALA A 358 -0.62 -14.20 -19.25
CA ALA A 358 -0.82 -13.32 -18.10
C ALA A 358 -0.65 -11.84 -18.47
N ASP A 359 0.45 -11.50 -19.13
CA ASP A 359 0.73 -10.15 -19.61
C ASP A 359 -0.36 -9.65 -20.59
N THR A 360 -0.82 -10.51 -21.50
CA THR A 360 -1.92 -10.19 -22.43
C THR A 360 -3.20 -9.85 -21.69
N ILE A 361 -3.58 -10.62 -20.67
CA ILE A 361 -4.80 -10.35 -19.89
C ILE A 361 -4.69 -8.97 -19.23
N ILE A 362 -3.54 -8.65 -18.61
CA ILE A 362 -3.31 -7.34 -18.01
C ILE A 362 -3.38 -6.23 -19.07
N ASP A 363 -2.79 -6.41 -20.24
CA ASP A 363 -2.84 -5.43 -21.33
C ASP A 363 -4.28 -5.16 -21.80
N GLU A 364 -5.13 -6.19 -21.85
CA GLU A 364 -6.56 -6.08 -22.16
C GLU A 364 -7.33 -5.31 -21.07
N MET A 365 -7.02 -5.56 -19.79
CA MET A 365 -7.60 -4.79 -18.67
C MET A 365 -7.21 -3.31 -18.74
N ILE A 366 -5.95 -3.00 -19.05
CA ILE A 366 -5.45 -1.62 -19.11
C ILE A 366 -6.17 -0.79 -20.18
N LYS A 367 -6.71 -1.41 -21.24
CA LYS A 367 -7.54 -0.70 -22.24
C LYS A 367 -8.77 -0.03 -21.60
N LYS A 368 -9.37 -0.64 -20.58
CA LYS A 368 -10.54 -0.09 -19.88
C LYS A 368 -10.16 0.90 -18.78
N GLN A 369 -8.95 0.83 -18.24
CA GLN A 369 -8.50 1.71 -17.15
C GLN A 369 -8.53 3.17 -17.60
N GLY A 370 -9.30 4.00 -16.88
CA GLY A 370 -9.42 5.41 -17.22
C GLY A 370 -8.07 6.13 -17.14
N THR A 371 -7.75 6.90 -18.19
CA THR A 371 -6.54 7.74 -18.27
C THR A 371 -6.81 9.20 -17.94
N SER A 372 -8.08 9.59 -17.73
CA SER A 372 -8.50 10.97 -17.43
C SER A 372 -9.91 11.01 -16.83
N GLY A 373 -10.32 12.17 -16.30
CA GLY A 373 -11.67 12.42 -15.81
C GLY A 373 -12.05 11.66 -14.54
N THR A 374 -13.34 11.43 -14.33
CA THR A 374 -13.91 10.73 -13.16
C THR A 374 -13.55 9.24 -13.10
N LEU A 375 -13.03 8.68 -14.20
CA LEU A 375 -12.56 7.30 -14.30
C LEU A 375 -11.05 7.17 -14.08
N LEU A 376 -10.32 8.26 -13.78
CA LEU A 376 -8.86 8.28 -13.72
C LEU A 376 -8.31 7.22 -12.75
N GLY A 377 -7.70 6.19 -13.34
CA GLY A 377 -6.86 5.19 -12.68
C GLY A 377 -7.54 3.96 -12.12
N GLY A 378 -8.84 3.98 -11.83
CA GLY A 378 -9.57 2.78 -11.41
C GLY A 378 -9.99 1.89 -12.58
N LEU A 379 -10.42 0.67 -12.24
CA LEU A 379 -11.13 -0.25 -13.12
C LEU A 379 -12.51 -0.55 -12.53
N PRO A 380 -13.56 -0.61 -13.36
CA PRO A 380 -14.88 -1.04 -12.91
C PRO A 380 -14.94 -2.54 -12.68
N TYR A 381 -16.01 -2.99 -12.03
CA TYR A 381 -16.27 -4.40 -11.78
C TYR A 381 -16.29 -5.19 -13.09
N SER A 382 -17.02 -4.68 -14.09
CA SER A 382 -17.11 -5.29 -15.41
C SER A 382 -17.12 -4.30 -16.57
N LEU A 383 -16.96 -4.80 -17.79
CA LEU A 383 -16.92 -3.98 -19.00
C LEU A 383 -18.27 -3.33 -19.29
N GLN A 384 -19.35 -4.11 -19.22
CA GLN A 384 -20.69 -3.67 -19.61
C GLN A 384 -21.56 -3.30 -18.40
N GLY A 385 -21.10 -3.55 -17.18
CA GLY A 385 -21.91 -3.55 -15.97
C GLY A 385 -22.59 -4.92 -15.83
N SER A 386 -22.75 -5.41 -14.61
CA SER A 386 -23.32 -6.73 -14.36
C SER A 386 -24.56 -6.61 -13.47
N ASN A 387 -25.53 -7.47 -13.67
CA ASN A 387 -26.73 -7.50 -12.84
C ASN A 387 -27.24 -8.93 -12.74
N ASN A 388 -27.54 -9.37 -11.53
CA ASN A 388 -28.25 -10.61 -11.28
C ASN A 388 -29.29 -10.40 -10.16
N ASN A 389 -29.91 -11.48 -9.67
CA ASN A 389 -30.93 -11.38 -8.62
C ASN A 389 -30.38 -10.93 -7.26
N TYR A 390 -29.05 -10.88 -7.09
CA TYR A 390 -28.37 -10.56 -5.84
C TYR A 390 -27.62 -9.22 -5.89
N TRP A 391 -27.01 -8.85 -7.01
CA TRP A 391 -26.16 -7.66 -7.13
C TRP A 391 -26.44 -6.89 -8.42
N LYS A 392 -26.32 -5.56 -8.35
CA LYS A 392 -26.39 -4.67 -9.53
C LYS A 392 -25.15 -3.77 -9.56
N MET A 393 -24.21 -4.10 -10.44
CA MET A 393 -22.93 -3.45 -10.61
C MET A 393 -22.95 -2.49 -11.81
N ALA A 394 -22.67 -1.21 -11.55
CA ALA A 394 -22.46 -0.23 -12.61
C ALA A 394 -21.09 -0.39 -13.26
N GLN A 395 -20.87 0.31 -14.38
CA GLN A 395 -19.52 0.54 -14.92
C GLN A 395 -18.72 1.58 -14.10
N GLU A 396 -18.86 1.57 -12.78
CA GLU A 396 -18.12 2.44 -11.87
C GLU A 396 -16.87 1.74 -11.35
N ASN A 397 -15.79 2.49 -11.20
CA ASN A 397 -14.53 1.95 -10.70
C ASN A 397 -14.70 1.42 -9.27
N CYS A 398 -14.16 0.24 -8.99
CA CYS A 398 -14.30 -0.41 -7.69
C CYS A 398 -12.98 -0.93 -7.13
N ILE A 399 -12.98 -1.26 -5.84
CA ILE A 399 -11.79 -1.72 -5.12
C ILE A 399 -11.35 -3.11 -5.58
N SER A 400 -12.31 -4.03 -5.70
CA SER A 400 -12.08 -5.40 -6.17
C SER A 400 -11.22 -5.42 -7.44
N SER A 401 -11.71 -4.85 -8.54
CA SER A 401 -10.99 -4.85 -9.83
C SER A 401 -9.71 -4.00 -9.82
N THR A 402 -9.72 -2.85 -9.15
CA THR A 402 -8.57 -1.94 -9.13
C THR A 402 -7.41 -2.46 -8.28
N GLY A 403 -7.71 -3.04 -7.12
CA GLY A 403 -6.73 -3.66 -6.23
C GLY A 403 -6.13 -4.92 -6.82
N TRP A 404 -6.95 -5.77 -7.44
CA TRP A 404 -6.45 -6.95 -8.15
C TRP A 404 -5.58 -6.62 -9.36
N LEU A 405 -5.82 -5.50 -10.06
CA LEU A 405 -4.89 -5.04 -11.10
C LEU A 405 -3.48 -4.78 -10.53
N ILE A 406 -3.38 -4.16 -9.34
CA ILE A 406 -2.09 -3.94 -8.67
C ILE A 406 -1.45 -5.27 -8.27
N ILE A 407 -2.23 -6.19 -7.69
CA ILE A 407 -1.76 -7.53 -7.28
C ILE A 407 -1.23 -8.31 -8.50
N ALA A 408 -1.97 -8.29 -9.62
CA ALA A 408 -1.61 -8.97 -10.85
C ALA A 408 -0.33 -8.39 -11.49
N ILE A 409 -0.21 -7.06 -11.56
CA ILE A 409 1.00 -6.40 -12.08
C ILE A 409 2.20 -6.67 -11.16
N ALA A 410 1.99 -6.71 -9.85
CA ALA A 410 3.04 -7.05 -8.88
C ALA A 410 3.45 -8.54 -8.93
N ARG A 411 2.69 -9.38 -9.65
CA ARG A 411 2.86 -10.84 -9.69
C ARG A 411 2.81 -11.45 -8.30
N TYR A 412 1.89 -10.98 -7.47
CA TYR A 412 1.76 -11.43 -6.09
C TYR A 412 0.62 -12.44 -5.95
N ASN A 413 0.84 -13.50 -5.19
CA ASN A 413 -0.17 -14.49 -4.82
C ASN A 413 -0.59 -14.28 -3.35
N PRO A 414 -1.76 -13.66 -3.08
CA PRO A 414 -2.28 -13.44 -1.73
C PRO A 414 -2.48 -14.72 -0.92
N PHE A 415 -2.97 -15.80 -1.55
CA PHE A 415 -3.25 -17.06 -0.88
C PHE A 415 -2.03 -17.68 -0.22
N THR A 416 -0.84 -17.40 -0.73
CA THR A 416 0.43 -17.88 -0.16
C THR A 416 1.27 -16.75 0.43
N GLY A 417 0.89 -15.51 0.23
CA GLY A 417 1.66 -14.31 0.54
C GLY A 417 3.06 -14.29 -0.04
N THR A 418 3.18 -14.62 -1.34
CA THR A 418 4.47 -14.69 -2.03
C THR A 418 4.43 -14.08 -3.44
N TYR A 419 5.58 -13.60 -3.90
CA TYR A 419 5.76 -13.18 -5.29
C TYR A 419 5.99 -14.39 -6.22
N LEU A 420 5.42 -14.34 -7.42
CA LEU A 420 5.60 -15.30 -8.49
C LEU A 420 6.78 -14.85 -9.37
N ASN A 421 7.74 -15.75 -9.63
CA ASN A 421 9.05 -15.46 -10.22
C ASN A 421 9.05 -14.40 -11.35
N GLY A 422 9.82 -13.31 -11.14
CA GLY A 422 10.06 -12.24 -12.11
C GLY A 422 10.41 -10.88 -11.50
N THR A 423 10.08 -10.65 -10.24
CA THR A 423 10.51 -9.46 -9.47
C THR A 423 11.12 -9.93 -8.16
N SER A 424 12.32 -9.42 -7.86
CA SER A 424 12.95 -9.61 -6.55
C SER A 424 12.00 -9.11 -5.47
N THR A 425 11.80 -9.92 -4.43
CA THR A 425 11.28 -9.47 -3.14
C THR A 425 11.95 -8.13 -2.78
N PRO A 426 11.21 -7.07 -2.40
CA PRO A 426 11.84 -5.98 -1.68
C PRO A 426 12.50 -6.64 -0.48
N THR A 427 13.83 -6.68 -0.45
CA THR A 427 14.55 -7.34 0.64
C THR A 427 14.12 -6.65 1.93
N PRO A 428 13.42 -7.32 2.86
CA PRO A 428 13.25 -6.76 4.18
C PRO A 428 14.66 -6.59 4.73
N THR A 429 15.01 -5.39 5.20
CA THR A 429 16.23 -5.23 5.97
C THR A 429 16.10 -6.16 7.17
N ALA A 430 16.91 -7.22 7.18
CA ALA A 430 16.86 -8.24 8.21
C ALA A 430 17.14 -7.58 9.56
N THR A 431 16.15 -7.59 10.45
CA THR A 431 16.41 -7.43 11.88
C THR A 431 17.05 -8.72 12.36
N ALA A 432 18.27 -8.62 12.89
CA ALA A 432 19.04 -9.76 13.37
C ALA A 432 18.22 -10.62 14.35
N THR A 433 18.03 -11.89 14.02
CA THR A 433 17.59 -12.90 14.99
C THR A 433 18.72 -13.11 16.00
N PRO A 434 18.49 -12.97 17.32
CA PRO A 434 19.51 -13.24 18.31
C PRO A 434 19.86 -14.74 18.32
N THR A 435 21.14 -15.03 18.13
CA THR A 435 21.74 -16.35 18.32
C THR A 435 21.52 -16.81 19.77
N PRO A 436 21.07 -18.05 20.03
CA PRO A 436 20.98 -18.57 21.39
C PRO A 436 22.38 -18.64 22.02
N THR A 437 22.60 -17.87 23.08
CA THR A 437 23.82 -17.95 23.88
C THR A 437 23.66 -19.08 24.91
N PRO A 438 24.66 -19.96 25.10
CA PRO A 438 24.53 -21.17 25.92
C PRO A 438 24.37 -20.86 27.41
N THR A 439 23.62 -21.74 28.07
CA THR A 439 23.38 -21.77 29.51
C THR A 439 24.69 -21.70 30.30
N SER A 440 24.87 -20.68 31.13
CA SER A 440 25.93 -20.63 32.15
C SER A 440 25.36 -20.88 33.54
N THR A 441 25.85 -21.96 34.15
CA THR A 441 25.65 -22.37 35.55
C THR A 441 26.07 -21.28 36.54
N ALA A 442 25.32 -21.15 37.65
CA ALA A 442 25.54 -20.18 38.71
C ALA A 442 26.79 -20.45 39.58
N THR A 443 27.48 -19.40 40.03
CA THR A 443 28.40 -19.35 41.20
C THR A 443 28.59 -17.85 41.62
N PRO A 444 28.81 -17.51 42.92
CA PRO A 444 28.26 -16.30 43.54
C PRO A 444 29.20 -15.07 43.63
N THR A 445 28.54 -13.94 43.95
CA THR A 445 28.92 -12.58 44.41
C THR A 445 30.36 -12.30 44.86
N PRO A 446 30.88 -11.09 44.56
CA PRO A 446 31.15 -10.14 45.66
C PRO A 446 30.76 -8.67 45.36
N THR A 447 30.32 -7.98 46.41
CA THR A 447 30.07 -6.53 46.50
C THR A 447 31.39 -5.74 46.53
N PRO A 448 31.50 -4.57 45.86
CA PRO A 448 31.83 -3.35 46.63
C PRO A 448 31.19 -2.03 46.12
N THR A 449 30.71 -1.27 47.11
CA THR A 449 30.87 0.17 47.43
C THR A 449 30.92 1.26 46.34
N SER A 450 30.11 2.30 46.57
CA SER A 450 29.93 3.55 45.82
C SER A 450 31.05 4.59 46.03
N THR A 451 31.32 5.44 45.01
CA THR A 451 31.33 6.93 45.11
C THR A 451 31.56 7.63 43.74
N ALA A 452 30.63 8.55 43.44
CA ALA A 452 30.55 9.76 42.61
C ALA A 452 31.39 10.01 41.33
N THR A 453 30.69 10.36 40.23
CA THR A 453 31.09 11.34 39.19
C THR A 453 29.82 11.91 38.51
N PRO A 454 29.87 13.08 37.85
CA PRO A 454 29.11 14.30 38.16
C PRO A 454 27.74 14.42 37.44
N THR A 455 26.88 15.26 38.01
CA THR A 455 25.56 15.64 37.48
C THR A 455 25.64 16.50 36.21
N PRO A 456 25.07 16.08 35.06
CA PRO A 456 24.81 16.98 33.94
C PRO A 456 23.46 17.69 34.07
N THR A 457 23.46 18.99 33.79
CA THR A 457 22.30 19.89 33.79
C THR A 457 21.33 19.57 32.63
N PRO A 458 19.99 19.53 32.85
CA PRO A 458 19.02 19.21 31.80
C PRO A 458 18.77 20.38 30.84
N THR A 459 18.62 20.06 29.55
CA THR A 459 18.23 20.99 28.46
C THR A 459 16.70 20.93 28.26
N PRO A 460 15.97 22.05 28.27
CA PRO A 460 14.51 22.07 28.14
C PRO A 460 14.03 21.99 26.68
N THR A 461 12.95 21.23 26.45
CA THR A 461 12.18 21.23 25.19
C THR A 461 10.93 22.11 25.37
N PRO A 462 10.73 23.20 24.59
CA PRO A 462 9.54 24.03 24.69
C PRO A 462 8.37 23.45 23.88
N VAL A 463 7.19 23.36 24.50
CA VAL A 463 5.89 23.23 23.81
C VAL A 463 5.11 24.51 24.10
N GLY A 464 4.93 25.33 23.06
CA GLY A 464 3.96 26.43 23.05
C GLY A 464 4.05 27.48 24.18
N GLY A 465 5.22 28.05 24.46
CA GLY A 465 5.40 29.29 25.25
C GLY A 465 4.96 29.32 26.72
N ASP A 466 4.09 28.40 27.14
CA ASP A 466 3.38 28.43 28.42
C ASP A 466 4.07 27.59 29.49
N TYR A 467 4.90 26.60 29.10
CA TYR A 467 5.72 25.81 30.00
C TYR A 467 6.85 25.09 29.25
N THR A 468 7.80 24.51 30.00
CA THR A 468 8.81 23.58 29.48
C THR A 468 8.78 22.27 30.26
N VAL A 469 9.17 21.17 29.61
CA VAL A 469 9.22 19.84 30.24
C VAL A 469 10.62 19.27 30.12
N THR A 470 11.12 18.71 31.22
CA THR A 470 12.37 17.93 31.25
C THR A 470 12.11 16.59 31.93
N THR A 471 12.82 15.55 31.50
CA THR A 471 12.73 14.22 32.09
C THR A 471 14.10 13.73 32.57
N THR A 472 14.12 12.99 33.67
CA THR A 472 15.35 12.44 34.28
C THR A 472 15.10 11.00 34.70
N GLU A 473 15.95 10.07 34.25
CA GLU A 473 15.95 8.68 34.71
C GLU A 473 16.85 8.52 35.93
N SER A 474 16.42 7.74 36.91
CA SER A 474 17.25 7.32 38.04
C SER A 474 16.80 5.94 38.51
N GLY A 475 17.69 4.94 38.41
CA GLY A 475 17.36 3.55 38.75
C GLY A 475 16.22 3.02 37.88
N ASN A 476 15.11 2.62 38.53
CA ASN A 476 13.89 2.15 37.88
C ASN A 476 12.78 3.23 37.85
N SER A 477 13.17 4.51 37.92
CA SER A 477 12.25 5.63 38.02
C SER A 477 12.50 6.70 36.96
N LEU A 478 11.42 7.25 36.40
CA LEU A 478 11.40 8.41 35.52
C LEU A 478 10.81 9.61 36.27
N THR A 479 11.57 10.67 36.44
CA THR A 479 11.07 11.96 36.95
C THR A 479 10.74 12.87 35.79
N ILE A 480 9.49 13.36 35.74
CA ILE A 480 9.00 14.35 34.78
C ILE A 480 8.84 15.68 35.52
N LYS A 481 9.49 16.73 35.01
CA LYS A 481 9.46 18.08 35.56
C LYS A 481 8.77 19.02 34.58
N PHE A 482 7.68 19.65 35.04
CA PHE A 482 6.94 20.71 34.38
C PHE A 482 7.37 22.06 34.96
N THR A 483 7.93 22.93 34.12
CA THR A 483 8.36 24.28 34.52
C THR A 483 7.40 25.30 33.91
N PRO A 484 6.53 25.92 34.71
CA PRO A 484 5.52 26.86 34.23
C PRO A 484 6.14 28.15 33.70
N GLY A 485 5.53 28.71 32.66
CA GLY A 485 5.71 30.10 32.23
C GLY A 485 4.86 31.06 33.06
N SER A 486 4.86 32.34 32.69
CA SER A 486 4.12 33.38 33.41
C SER A 486 2.62 33.10 33.44
N GLY A 487 2.02 33.12 34.64
CA GLY A 487 0.59 32.89 34.84
C GLY A 487 0.15 31.43 34.77
N VAL A 488 1.07 30.48 34.58
CA VAL A 488 0.77 29.04 34.49
C VAL A 488 0.97 28.35 35.83
N GLY A 489 0.05 27.47 36.22
CA GLY A 489 0.14 26.73 37.48
C GLY A 489 -0.83 25.55 37.55
N ASN A 490 -0.77 24.82 38.67
CA ASN A 490 -1.63 23.68 38.98
C ASN A 490 -1.64 22.57 37.91
N PRO A 491 -0.48 22.08 37.42
CA PRO A 491 -0.45 21.02 36.43
C PRO A 491 -0.86 19.67 37.03
N ILE A 492 -1.70 18.96 36.30
CA ILE A 492 -2.02 17.54 36.48
C ILE A 492 -1.36 16.81 35.31
N ILE A 493 -0.54 15.79 35.61
CA ILE A 493 0.01 14.91 34.59
C ILE A 493 -0.92 13.71 34.41
N HIS A 494 -1.26 13.41 33.16
CA HIS A 494 -1.97 12.21 32.74
C HIS A 494 -0.95 11.29 32.10
N TYR A 495 -0.73 10.10 32.62
CA TYR A 495 0.23 9.18 32.02
C TYR A 495 -0.27 7.73 31.96
N GLN A 496 0.21 7.02 30.95
CA GLN A 496 0.02 5.59 30.73
C GLN A 496 1.39 4.96 30.57
N SER A 497 1.57 3.74 31.09
CA SER A 497 2.79 2.96 30.88
C SER A 497 2.42 1.58 30.36
N THR A 498 3.16 1.10 29.36
CA THR A 498 2.92 -0.21 28.72
C THR A 498 3.10 -1.40 29.67
N SER A 499 3.74 -1.21 30.82
CA SER A 499 4.11 -2.27 31.78
C SER A 499 3.60 -2.04 33.20
N LEU A 500 3.13 -0.83 33.52
CA LEU A 500 2.61 -0.49 34.84
C LEU A 500 1.10 -0.33 34.81
N TYR A 501 0.44 -0.67 35.91
CA TYR A 501 -1.00 -0.47 36.10
C TYR A 501 -1.89 -1.11 35.01
N GLY A 502 -1.41 -2.15 34.34
CA GLY A 502 -2.13 -2.82 33.24
C GLY A 502 -2.39 -1.91 32.02
N GLY A 503 -1.62 -0.82 31.86
CA GLY A 503 -1.84 0.18 30.80
C GLY A 503 -2.89 1.24 31.13
N ALA A 504 -3.51 1.19 32.31
CA ALA A 504 -4.52 2.16 32.71
C ALA A 504 -3.92 3.56 32.95
N GLN A 505 -4.63 4.59 32.50
CA GLN A 505 -4.22 5.97 32.70
C GLN A 505 -4.22 6.38 34.17
N GLN A 506 -3.15 7.03 34.59
CA GLN A 506 -2.98 7.64 35.90
C GLN A 506 -3.07 9.16 35.75
N ASN A 507 -3.83 9.81 36.62
CA ASN A 507 -3.94 11.26 36.68
C ASN A 507 -3.36 11.73 38.02
N VAL A 508 -2.26 12.48 37.98
CA VAL A 508 -1.51 12.86 39.19
C VAL A 508 -1.34 14.36 39.24
N THR A 509 -1.82 14.99 40.31
CA THR A 509 -1.48 16.39 40.61
C THR A 509 0.01 16.47 40.91
N MET A 510 0.75 17.24 40.12
CA MET A 510 2.21 17.32 40.27
C MET A 510 2.58 18.13 41.52
N THR A 511 3.68 17.76 42.19
CA THR A 511 4.11 18.39 43.44
C THR A 511 5.04 19.58 43.15
N SER A 512 4.78 20.73 43.77
CA SER A 512 5.60 21.94 43.57
C SER A 512 6.84 21.94 44.45
N SER A 513 8.01 22.20 43.86
CA SER A 513 9.24 22.54 44.56
C SER A 513 9.94 23.70 43.84
N SER A 514 10.16 24.82 44.55
CA SER A 514 10.89 26.00 44.04
C SER A 514 10.39 26.54 42.67
N GLY A 515 9.07 26.53 42.43
CA GLY A 515 8.46 27.08 41.20
C GLY A 515 8.42 26.12 40.00
N ALA A 516 8.85 24.86 40.17
CA ALA A 516 8.64 23.80 39.19
C ALA A 516 7.85 22.63 39.80
N TYR A 517 7.08 21.94 38.97
CA TYR A 517 6.25 20.83 39.38
C TYR A 517 6.87 19.50 38.93
N THR A 518 6.90 18.49 39.79
CA THR A 518 7.52 17.20 39.50
C THR A 518 6.61 16.02 39.82
N THR A 519 6.73 14.95 39.04
CA THR A 519 6.18 13.62 39.34
C THR A 519 7.22 12.56 39.00
N THR A 520 7.35 11.56 39.87
CA THR A 520 8.24 10.42 39.65
C THR A 520 7.40 9.17 39.43
N ILE A 521 7.64 8.48 38.32
CA ILE A 521 7.02 7.21 37.94
C ILE A 521 8.05 6.12 38.20
N SER A 522 7.78 5.20 39.12
CA SER A 522 8.72 4.16 39.54
C SER A 522 8.30 2.77 39.05
N GLY A 523 9.24 1.82 39.07
CA GLY A 523 9.00 0.43 38.65
C GLY A 523 9.17 0.20 37.15
N LEU A 524 9.81 1.12 36.44
CA LEU A 524 10.05 1.04 35.01
C LEU A 524 11.28 0.16 34.71
N SER A 525 11.18 -0.61 33.63
CA SER A 525 12.24 -1.39 33.02
C SER A 525 12.60 -0.81 31.65
N ALA A 526 13.85 -0.99 31.22
CA ALA A 526 14.31 -0.50 29.92
C ALA A 526 13.38 -0.99 28.78
N GLY A 527 13.06 -0.09 27.85
CA GLY A 527 12.09 -0.27 26.77
C GLY A 527 10.65 0.08 27.14
N ASN A 528 10.31 0.37 28.41
CA ASN A 528 8.96 0.77 28.78
C ASN A 528 8.61 2.14 28.20
N ILE A 529 7.43 2.26 27.59
CA ILE A 529 6.95 3.53 27.04
C ILE A 529 6.02 4.17 28.06
N VAL A 530 6.41 5.36 28.54
CA VAL A 530 5.59 6.26 29.32
C VAL A 530 4.99 7.31 28.38
N LYS A 531 3.69 7.21 28.14
CA LYS A 531 2.91 8.17 27.36
C LYS A 531 2.29 9.17 28.32
N TYR A 532 2.56 10.46 28.20
CA TYR A 532 2.07 11.48 29.13
C TYR A 532 1.56 12.77 28.48
N SER A 533 0.57 13.42 29.08
CA SER A 533 0.04 14.75 28.74
C SER A 533 -0.22 15.56 30.02
N PHE A 534 -0.61 16.84 29.89
CA PHE A 534 -0.93 17.70 31.02
C PHE A 534 -2.27 18.41 30.84
N THR A 535 -3.03 18.53 31.94
CA THR A 535 -3.97 19.64 32.15
C THR A 535 -3.30 20.67 33.06
N TYR A 536 -3.51 21.96 32.83
CA TYR A 536 -2.96 23.02 33.69
C TYR A 536 -3.87 24.25 33.69
N GLN A 537 -3.60 25.21 34.56
CA GLN A 537 -4.29 26.49 34.58
C GLN A 537 -3.37 27.60 34.05
N LYS A 538 -3.93 28.51 33.25
CA LYS A 538 -3.29 29.75 32.81
C LYS A 538 -4.15 30.94 33.24
N ASN A 539 -3.57 31.85 34.01
CA ASN A 539 -4.26 32.99 34.63
C ASN A 539 -5.56 32.59 35.37
N GLY A 540 -5.54 31.44 36.05
CA GLY A 540 -6.68 30.89 36.78
C GLY A 540 -7.70 30.11 35.94
N ILE A 541 -7.52 30.01 34.61
CA ILE A 541 -8.42 29.29 33.70
C ILE A 541 -7.81 27.94 33.33
N GLN A 542 -8.56 26.85 33.52
CA GLN A 542 -8.16 25.52 33.09
C GLN A 542 -8.01 25.47 31.57
N GLN A 543 -6.84 25.02 31.11
CA GLN A 543 -6.55 24.79 29.71
C GLN A 543 -6.95 23.36 29.31
N PRO A 544 -7.34 23.11 28.06
CA PRO A 544 -7.56 21.76 27.54
C PRO A 544 -6.32 20.88 27.69
N ASP A 545 -6.53 19.56 27.73
CA ASP A 545 -5.45 18.58 27.80
C ASP A 545 -4.49 18.73 26.61
N THR A 546 -3.19 18.71 26.92
CA THR A 546 -2.16 18.79 25.89
C THR A 546 -2.10 17.48 25.10
N ALA A 547 -1.52 17.52 23.90
CA ALA A 547 -1.21 16.30 23.18
C ALA A 547 -0.30 15.37 24.01
N PHE A 548 -0.49 14.06 23.86
CA PHE A 548 0.36 13.06 24.53
C PHE A 548 1.77 13.03 23.92
N THR A 549 2.77 12.92 24.79
CA THR A 549 4.18 12.72 24.49
C THR A 549 4.60 11.32 24.91
N ASN A 550 5.35 10.60 24.06
CA ASN A 550 5.89 9.28 24.40
C ASN A 550 7.34 9.41 24.86
N TYR A 551 7.68 8.76 25.98
CA TYR A 551 9.03 8.62 26.49
C TYR A 551 9.39 7.15 26.66
N THR A 552 10.49 6.69 26.06
CA THR A 552 10.97 5.31 26.21
C THR A 552 12.04 5.23 27.29
N PHE A 553 11.70 4.63 28.42
CA PHE A 553 12.58 4.42 29.56
C PHE A 553 13.76 3.53 29.21
N GLY A 554 14.99 3.88 29.56
CA GLY A 554 16.20 3.13 29.23
C GLY A 554 16.55 3.13 27.73
N GLY A 555 15.86 3.93 26.92
CA GLY A 555 16.09 4.10 25.49
C GLY A 555 17.29 5.00 25.20
N GLY A 556 18.48 4.63 25.68
CA GLY A 556 19.74 5.26 25.25
C GLY A 556 19.81 6.77 25.46
N GLY A 557 19.53 7.24 26.68
CA GLY A 557 19.82 8.60 27.12
C GLY A 557 20.97 8.62 28.13
N SER A 558 22.20 8.35 27.69
CA SER A 558 23.40 8.52 28.53
C SER A 558 24.44 9.35 27.79
N GLY A 559 24.73 10.55 28.31
CA GLY A 559 25.91 11.35 27.97
C GLY A 559 25.88 11.99 26.59
N SER A 560 25.70 13.30 26.56
CA SER A 560 25.87 14.19 25.40
C SER A 560 27.27 14.04 24.78
N THR A 561 27.45 13.04 23.93
CA THR A 561 28.54 13.00 22.95
C THR A 561 27.97 13.55 21.65
N ALA A 562 28.62 14.57 21.11
CA ALA A 562 28.26 15.14 19.81
C ALA A 562 28.18 14.00 18.76
N PRO A 563 27.28 14.12 17.77
CA PRO A 563 27.17 13.14 16.70
C PRO A 563 28.53 12.97 16.00
N SER A 564 28.87 11.75 15.60
CA SER A 564 30.10 11.48 14.85
C SER A 564 29.74 10.95 13.47
N VAL A 565 30.29 11.53 12.41
CA VAL A 565 30.10 11.04 11.03
C VAL A 565 31.34 10.26 10.61
N SER A 566 31.20 8.95 10.42
CA SER A 566 32.29 8.06 10.03
C SER A 566 32.49 8.04 8.51
N SER A 567 31.40 8.00 7.72
CA SER A 567 31.46 7.93 6.25
C SER A 567 30.24 8.54 5.57
N LEU A 568 30.42 8.86 4.27
CA LEU A 568 29.37 9.25 3.32
C LEU A 568 29.41 8.24 2.17
N SER A 569 28.24 7.79 1.70
CA SER A 569 28.13 6.90 0.54
C SER A 569 26.93 7.31 -0.33
N PRO A 570 27.16 7.75 -1.59
CA PRO A 570 28.45 8.02 -2.20
C PRO A 570 29.18 9.21 -1.54
N THR A 571 30.49 9.38 -1.79
CA THR A 571 31.29 10.55 -1.35
C THR A 571 31.23 11.73 -2.33
N SER A 572 30.61 11.54 -3.49
CA SER A 572 30.40 12.57 -4.51
C SER A 572 29.11 12.30 -5.29
N GLY A 573 28.48 13.34 -5.81
CA GLY A 573 27.28 13.23 -6.61
C GLY A 573 26.69 14.59 -6.98
N ALA A 574 25.82 14.61 -7.98
CA ALA A 574 25.14 15.82 -8.40
C ALA A 574 24.05 16.24 -7.40
N VAL A 575 23.54 17.47 -7.52
CA VAL A 575 22.32 17.89 -6.79
C VAL A 575 21.20 16.87 -6.99
N GLY A 576 20.45 16.55 -5.92
CA GLY A 576 19.43 15.50 -5.96
C GLY A 576 19.94 14.06 -5.72
N THR A 577 21.25 13.83 -5.67
CA THR A 577 21.80 12.50 -5.32
C THR A 577 21.41 12.11 -3.89
N SER A 578 20.98 10.87 -3.69
CA SER A 578 20.77 10.30 -2.35
C SER A 578 22.11 9.90 -1.74
N VAL A 579 22.37 10.35 -0.51
CA VAL A 579 23.61 10.12 0.25
C VAL A 579 23.27 9.50 1.59
N THR A 580 23.87 8.34 1.87
CA THR A 580 23.85 7.71 3.19
C THR A 580 25.03 8.20 4.03
N ILE A 581 24.72 8.68 5.22
CA ILE A 581 25.65 9.17 6.25
C ILE A 581 25.71 8.11 7.34
N SER A 582 26.85 7.45 7.51
CA SER A 582 27.07 6.51 8.61
C SER A 582 27.81 7.20 9.75
N GLY A 583 27.51 6.79 10.98
CA GLY A 583 28.09 7.39 12.16
C GLY A 583 27.55 6.85 13.47
N SER A 584 27.62 7.66 14.52
CA SER A 584 27.12 7.34 15.86
C SER A 584 26.53 8.58 16.53
N ASN A 585 25.71 8.35 17.55
CA ASN A 585 25.08 9.39 18.38
C ASN A 585 24.15 10.34 17.59
N PHE A 586 23.56 9.86 16.51
CA PHE A 586 22.56 10.63 15.75
C PHE A 586 21.20 10.68 16.46
N GLY A 587 20.95 9.78 17.41
CA GLY A 587 19.63 9.57 18.01
C GLY A 587 18.77 8.62 17.18
N SER A 588 17.85 7.92 17.83
CA SER A 588 17.01 6.87 17.20
C SER A 588 15.99 7.42 16.19
N SER A 589 15.72 8.72 16.22
CA SER A 589 14.85 9.43 15.27
C SER A 589 15.37 10.86 15.05
N GLN A 590 14.98 11.49 13.94
CA GLN A 590 15.46 12.83 13.58
C GLN A 590 15.09 13.87 14.64
N GLY A 591 13.82 13.95 15.04
CA GLY A 591 13.35 15.00 15.97
C GLY A 591 13.71 16.41 15.46
N SER A 592 14.34 17.22 16.32
CA SER A 592 14.86 18.55 15.98
C SER A 592 16.24 18.55 15.33
N SER A 593 16.82 17.37 15.08
CA SER A 593 18.15 17.21 14.48
C SER A 593 18.13 17.50 12.98
N SER A 594 19.29 17.87 12.43
CA SER A 594 19.41 18.25 11.01
C SER A 594 20.73 17.78 10.41
N VAL A 595 20.74 17.67 9.08
CA VAL A 595 21.95 17.46 8.28
C VAL A 595 22.13 18.68 7.38
N LYS A 596 23.37 19.17 7.29
CA LYS A 596 23.73 20.29 6.41
C LYS A 596 24.86 19.91 5.47
N PHE A 597 24.76 20.41 4.24
CA PHE A 597 25.85 20.49 3.27
C PHE A 597 26.28 21.96 3.22
N GLY A 598 27.40 22.28 3.87
CA GLY A 598 27.87 23.63 4.10
C GLY A 598 26.88 24.34 5.01
N THR A 599 26.26 25.40 4.50
CA THR A 599 25.22 26.14 5.22
C THR A 599 23.80 25.66 4.92
N THR A 600 23.63 24.79 3.92
CA THR A 600 22.32 24.40 3.39
C THR A 600 21.81 23.12 4.06
N THR A 601 20.62 23.18 4.67
CA THR A 601 19.95 22.00 5.25
C THR A 601 19.50 21.03 4.15
N ALA A 602 19.84 19.75 4.30
CA ALA A 602 19.42 18.68 3.40
C ALA A 602 18.07 18.09 3.81
N ALA A 603 17.30 17.63 2.81
CA ALA A 603 16.09 16.87 3.05
C ALA A 603 16.48 15.46 3.53
N VAL A 604 15.93 15.03 4.67
CA VAL A 604 16.20 13.72 5.26
C VAL A 604 15.13 12.72 4.80
N SER A 605 15.57 11.58 4.25
CA SER A 605 14.71 10.49 3.80
C SER A 605 14.57 9.39 4.85
N SER A 606 15.58 9.16 5.69
CA SER A 606 15.53 8.24 6.83
C SER A 606 16.56 8.61 7.91
N TRP A 607 16.30 8.23 9.17
CA TRP A 607 17.16 8.53 10.32
C TRP A 607 17.18 7.36 11.30
N SER A 608 18.37 7.02 11.81
CA SER A 608 18.58 6.09 12.93
C SER A 608 19.78 6.56 13.75
N ALA A 609 20.08 5.87 14.86
CA ALA A 609 21.17 6.24 15.76
C ALA A 609 22.57 6.20 15.11
N SER A 610 22.72 5.49 13.98
CA SER A 610 24.00 5.28 13.30
C SER A 610 23.95 5.47 11.78
N SER A 611 22.78 5.78 11.19
CA SER A 611 22.64 5.99 9.75
C SER A 611 21.58 7.03 9.42
N ILE A 612 21.88 7.96 8.52
CA ILE A 612 20.94 8.96 8.00
C ILE A 612 21.01 8.95 6.48
N THR A 613 19.88 8.89 5.79
CA THR A 613 19.83 9.06 4.33
C THR A 613 19.28 10.44 4.01
N VAL A 614 19.99 11.21 3.18
CA VAL A 614 19.64 12.57 2.81
C VAL A 614 19.80 12.81 1.31
N THR A 615 19.14 13.84 0.79
CA THR A 615 19.30 14.26 -0.61
C THR A 615 20.20 15.49 -0.72
N VAL A 616 21.18 15.48 -1.65
CA VAL A 616 22.05 16.65 -1.92
C VAL A 616 21.19 17.87 -2.29
N PRO A 617 21.25 18.99 -1.53
CA PRO A 617 20.41 20.16 -1.77
C PRO A 617 20.58 20.79 -3.15
N SER A 618 19.48 21.29 -3.73
CA SER A 618 19.43 21.86 -5.08
C SER A 618 20.14 23.21 -5.24
N SER A 619 20.43 23.93 -4.14
CA SER A 619 21.08 25.24 -4.14
C SER A 619 22.61 25.18 -4.13
N LEU A 620 23.20 23.98 -4.10
CA LEU A 620 24.66 23.82 -4.07
C LEU A 620 25.28 23.94 -5.46
N SER A 621 26.40 24.65 -5.54
CA SER A 621 27.25 24.69 -6.74
C SER A 621 28.21 23.50 -6.75
N ALA A 622 28.72 23.15 -7.93
CA ALA A 622 29.74 22.11 -8.06
C ALA A 622 31.01 22.49 -7.28
N GLY A 623 31.61 21.50 -6.61
CA GLY A 623 32.76 21.67 -5.76
C GLY A 623 32.64 20.92 -4.43
N SER A 624 33.69 21.03 -3.61
CA SER A 624 33.72 20.39 -2.29
C SER A 624 32.83 21.12 -1.29
N VAL A 625 32.02 20.37 -0.55
CA VAL A 625 31.14 20.89 0.51
C VAL A 625 31.26 20.03 1.77
N ASN A 626 31.20 20.65 2.95
CA ASN A 626 31.28 19.96 4.22
C ASN A 626 29.90 19.47 4.67
N VAL A 627 29.78 18.19 4.99
CA VAL A 627 28.57 17.58 5.55
C VAL A 627 28.70 17.47 7.05
N THR A 628 27.70 17.97 7.78
CA THR A 628 27.62 17.90 9.25
C THR A 628 26.24 17.44 9.71
N VAL A 629 26.21 16.69 10.80
CA VAL A 629 24.98 16.30 11.51
C VAL A 629 24.90 17.10 12.80
N THR A 630 23.76 17.74 13.07
CA THR A 630 23.51 18.48 14.31
C THR A 630 22.37 17.82 15.07
N THR A 631 22.62 17.43 16.32
CA THR A 631 21.62 16.95 17.27
C THR A 631 21.54 17.89 18.47
N SER A 632 20.65 17.62 19.42
CA SER A 632 20.61 18.35 20.70
C SER A 632 21.91 18.21 21.52
N ALA A 633 22.75 17.21 21.25
CA ALA A 633 24.03 16.97 21.92
C ALA A 633 25.21 17.70 21.25
N GLY A 634 25.01 18.37 20.11
CA GLY A 634 26.06 19.12 19.40
C GLY A 634 26.09 18.88 17.90
N THR A 635 27.14 19.37 17.23
CA THR A 635 27.37 19.18 15.79
C THR A 635 28.59 18.30 15.56
N SER A 636 28.52 17.41 14.57
CA SER A 636 29.61 16.52 14.22
C SER A 636 30.80 17.26 13.60
N ALA A 637 31.96 16.61 13.60
CA ALA A 637 33.03 17.00 12.69
C ALA A 637 32.53 16.93 11.23
N ALA A 638 33.06 17.82 10.38
CA ALA A 638 32.70 17.87 8.98
C ALA A 638 33.29 16.68 8.20
N LYS A 639 32.50 16.10 7.30
CA LYS A 639 32.97 15.20 6.24
C LYS A 639 32.81 15.84 4.89
N THR A 640 33.86 15.82 4.07
CA THR A 640 33.79 16.42 2.73
C THR A 640 33.00 15.52 1.77
N PHE A 641 32.05 16.13 1.07
CA PHE A 641 31.35 15.58 -0.07
C PHE A 641 31.69 16.41 -1.31
N THR A 642 31.86 15.78 -2.47
CA THR A 642 32.10 16.52 -3.72
C THR A 642 30.79 16.63 -4.50
N VAL A 643 30.22 17.83 -4.55
CA VAL A 643 29.10 18.12 -5.45
C VAL A 643 29.65 18.11 -6.87
N THR A 644 29.30 17.09 -7.64
CA THR A 644 29.65 17.04 -9.06
C THR A 644 28.68 17.92 -9.82
N THR A 645 29.13 18.53 -10.92
CA THR A 645 28.18 19.01 -11.91
C THR A 645 27.28 17.84 -12.29
N SER A 646 25.95 18.02 -12.26
CA SER A 646 25.07 17.10 -12.99
C SER A 646 25.68 16.93 -14.36
N THR A 647 25.99 15.70 -14.76
CA THR A 647 26.17 15.37 -16.16
C THR A 647 24.80 15.49 -16.84
N VAL A 648 24.33 16.73 -16.95
CA VAL A 648 23.57 17.15 -18.12
C VAL A 648 24.63 17.17 -19.20
N SER A 649 24.63 16.16 -20.07
CA SER A 649 25.21 16.29 -21.41
C SER A 649 24.83 17.68 -21.91
N GLY A 650 25.79 18.50 -22.34
CA GLY A 650 25.69 19.95 -22.62
C GLY A 650 24.69 20.32 -23.73
N ASP A 651 23.44 19.93 -23.54
CA ASP A 651 22.37 19.84 -24.51
C ASP A 651 21.44 21.04 -24.39
N TYR A 652 21.46 21.76 -23.27
CA TYR A 652 20.72 23.00 -23.11
C TYR A 652 21.16 23.80 -21.86
N THR A 653 20.73 25.06 -21.80
CA THR A 653 20.76 25.87 -20.58
C THR A 653 19.37 26.44 -20.27
N VAL A 654 19.06 26.64 -18.99
CA VAL A 654 17.77 27.16 -18.54
C VAL A 654 17.94 28.47 -17.78
N THR A 655 17.12 29.47 -18.07
CA THR A 655 17.05 30.73 -17.33
C THR A 655 15.60 31.00 -16.93
N ILE A 656 15.38 31.45 -15.70
CA ILE A 656 14.06 31.77 -15.18
C ILE A 656 14.02 33.26 -14.86
N THR A 657 13.06 33.97 -15.47
CA THR A 657 12.82 35.40 -15.20
C THR A 657 11.46 35.55 -14.56
N LYS A 658 11.40 36.22 -13.41
CA LYS A 658 10.15 36.45 -12.67
C LYS A 658 9.68 37.89 -12.88
N SER A 659 8.40 38.07 -13.15
CA SER A 659 7.79 39.39 -13.29
C SER A 659 6.31 39.33 -12.92
N GLY A 660 5.89 40.22 -12.00
CA GLY A 660 4.53 40.24 -11.50
C GLY A 660 4.13 38.90 -10.88
N ASN A 661 3.07 38.29 -11.42
CA ASN A 661 2.58 36.96 -11.02
C ASN A 661 3.00 35.84 -12.01
N THR A 662 4.06 36.06 -12.78
CA THR A 662 4.51 35.14 -13.84
C THR A 662 5.99 34.81 -13.75
N ALA A 663 6.34 33.55 -14.04
CA ALA A 663 7.72 33.10 -14.26
C ALA A 663 7.88 32.66 -15.72
N THR A 664 8.74 33.33 -16.46
CA THR A 664 9.13 32.91 -17.80
C THR A 664 10.33 31.96 -17.72
N VAL A 665 10.15 30.74 -18.21
CA VAL A 665 11.21 29.73 -18.34
C VAL A 665 11.75 29.78 -19.76
N LYS A 666 13.04 30.06 -19.88
CA LYS A 666 13.80 30.13 -21.13
C LYS A 666 14.72 28.91 -21.24
N PHE A 667 14.52 28.08 -22.24
CA PHE A 667 15.33 26.90 -22.57
C PHE A 667 16.16 27.23 -23.82
N THR A 668 17.47 27.31 -23.66
CA THR A 668 18.42 27.56 -24.76
C THR A 668 19.04 26.23 -25.20
N PRO A 669 18.66 25.69 -26.36
CA PRO A 669 19.13 24.39 -26.83
C PRO A 669 20.61 24.45 -27.24
N GLY A 670 21.33 23.37 -26.99
CA GLY A 670 22.62 23.04 -27.59
C GLY A 670 22.45 22.46 -28.99
N THR A 671 23.56 22.13 -29.65
CA THR A 671 23.53 21.64 -31.04
C THR A 671 22.69 20.36 -31.17
N GLY A 672 21.74 20.36 -32.11
CA GLY A 672 20.89 19.21 -32.41
C GLY A 672 19.70 19.02 -31.47
N VAL A 673 19.51 19.90 -30.47
CA VAL A 673 18.41 19.81 -29.52
C VAL A 673 17.19 20.58 -30.01
N THR A 674 16.04 19.90 -29.99
CA THR A 674 14.76 20.41 -30.51
C THR A 674 13.59 19.93 -29.67
N SER A 675 12.44 20.59 -29.84
CA SER A 675 11.14 20.18 -29.28
C SER A 675 11.12 19.97 -27.75
N PRO A 676 11.65 20.92 -26.93
CA PRO A 676 11.59 20.77 -25.49
C PRO A 676 10.15 20.92 -24.96
N ILE A 677 9.75 19.97 -24.13
CA ILE A 677 8.54 20.01 -23.31
C ILE A 677 8.97 20.23 -21.88
N ILE A 678 8.44 21.24 -21.22
CA ILE A 678 8.59 21.42 -19.77
C ILE A 678 7.49 20.64 -19.05
N HIS A 679 7.88 19.87 -18.04
CA HIS A 679 6.99 19.23 -17.08
C HIS A 679 7.11 20.04 -15.79
N TYR A 680 6.03 20.58 -15.24
CA TYR A 680 6.12 21.32 -13.97
C TYR A 680 4.93 21.09 -13.04
N LYS A 681 5.17 21.25 -11.73
CA LYS A 681 4.21 21.09 -10.63
C LYS A 681 4.40 22.23 -9.62
N SER A 682 3.30 22.77 -9.12
CA SER A 682 3.28 23.65 -7.96
C SER A 682 2.03 23.33 -7.14
N THR A 683 2.15 23.14 -5.84
CA THR A 683 0.98 22.89 -4.97
C THR A 683 0.03 24.09 -4.89
N ALA A 684 0.52 25.28 -5.22
CA ALA A 684 -0.26 26.52 -5.27
C ALA A 684 -0.99 26.72 -6.61
N LEU A 685 -0.65 25.95 -7.65
CA LEU A 685 -1.27 26.05 -8.97
C LEU A 685 -1.95 24.73 -9.34
N TYR A 686 -3.09 24.80 -10.03
CA TYR A 686 -3.76 23.62 -10.61
C TYR A 686 -3.98 22.47 -9.60
N GLY A 687 -4.16 22.78 -8.31
CA GLY A 687 -4.32 21.78 -7.24
C GLY A 687 -3.14 20.82 -7.06
N GLY A 688 -1.93 21.19 -7.51
CA GLY A 688 -0.74 20.32 -7.46
C GLY A 688 -0.57 19.37 -8.65
N ALA A 689 -1.46 19.41 -9.65
CA ALA A 689 -1.37 18.57 -10.84
C ALA A 689 -0.19 18.94 -11.75
N GLN A 690 0.42 17.94 -12.41
CA GLN A 690 1.50 18.17 -13.38
C GLN A 690 0.98 18.86 -14.64
N GLN A 691 1.69 19.88 -15.09
CA GLN A 691 1.49 20.52 -16.38
C GLN A 691 2.64 20.09 -17.31
N ASN A 692 2.30 19.69 -18.53
CA ASN A 692 3.25 19.34 -19.58
C ASN A 692 3.05 20.31 -20.73
N VAL A 693 4.01 21.19 -20.98
CA VAL A 693 3.86 22.28 -21.96
C VAL A 693 4.98 22.19 -22.98
N LEU A 694 4.60 21.98 -24.25
CA LEU A 694 5.52 22.15 -25.37
C LEU A 694 5.95 23.62 -25.44
N MET A 695 7.25 23.89 -25.35
CA MET A 695 7.76 25.25 -25.31
C MET A 695 7.78 25.89 -26.71
N THR A 696 7.49 27.19 -26.79
CA THR A 696 7.40 27.92 -28.06
C THR A 696 8.79 28.38 -28.51
N SER A 697 9.16 28.12 -29.76
CA SER A 697 10.44 28.56 -30.33
C SER A 697 10.41 30.02 -30.80
N GLY A 698 11.42 30.80 -30.44
CA GLY A 698 11.69 32.14 -30.95
C GLY A 698 13.20 32.41 -31.03
N SER A 699 13.70 32.73 -32.22
CA SER A 699 15.12 33.07 -32.47
C SER A 699 16.13 32.04 -31.93
N GLY A 700 15.84 30.74 -32.06
CA GLY A 700 16.74 29.65 -31.62
C GLY A 700 16.68 29.34 -30.12
N VAL A 701 15.73 29.91 -29.38
CA VAL A 701 15.48 29.65 -27.97
C VAL A 701 14.02 29.24 -27.78
N TYR A 702 13.73 28.40 -26.80
CA TYR A 702 12.37 28.00 -26.44
C TYR A 702 11.92 28.68 -25.15
N THR A 703 10.69 29.19 -25.10
CA THR A 703 10.15 29.86 -23.91
C THR A 703 8.75 29.37 -23.56
N THR A 704 8.45 29.37 -22.26
CA THR A 704 7.08 29.25 -21.74
C THR A 704 6.90 30.18 -20.54
N THR A 705 5.66 30.57 -20.25
CA THR A 705 5.33 31.43 -19.10
C THR A 705 4.37 30.69 -18.18
N ILE A 706 4.77 30.56 -16.92
CA ILE A 706 3.94 30.02 -15.85
C ILE A 706 3.29 31.19 -15.13
N SER A 707 1.97 31.27 -15.15
CA SER A 707 1.19 32.37 -14.59
C SER A 707 0.48 31.99 -13.29
N GLY A 708 0.04 33.00 -12.52
CA GLY A 708 -0.72 32.81 -11.28
C GLY A 708 0.15 32.60 -10.04
N LEU A 709 1.46 32.82 -10.15
CA LEU A 709 2.40 32.61 -9.06
C LEU A 709 2.38 33.77 -8.06
N SER A 710 2.55 33.43 -6.78
CA SER A 710 2.72 34.35 -5.66
C SER A 710 4.03 34.06 -4.91
N THR A 711 4.56 35.05 -4.19
CA THR A 711 5.80 34.92 -3.42
C THR A 711 5.77 33.68 -2.52
N GLY A 712 6.80 32.84 -2.62
CA GLY A 712 6.93 31.61 -1.84
C GLY A 712 6.36 30.35 -2.52
N ASN A 713 5.70 30.47 -3.67
CA ASN A 713 5.26 29.31 -4.44
C ASN A 713 6.46 28.52 -4.96
N VAL A 714 6.51 27.21 -4.71
CA VAL A 714 7.57 26.34 -5.22
C VAL A 714 7.10 25.65 -6.49
N VAL A 715 7.84 25.84 -7.58
CA VAL A 715 7.62 25.18 -8.87
C VAL A 715 8.72 24.15 -9.07
N ASN A 716 8.33 22.88 -9.09
CA ASN A 716 9.20 21.77 -9.48
C ASN A 716 9.05 21.56 -10.99
N TYR A 717 10.16 21.42 -11.73
CA TYR A 717 10.13 21.26 -13.18
C TYR A 717 11.24 20.35 -13.72
N SER A 718 10.98 19.72 -14.85
CA SER A 718 11.87 18.84 -15.64
C SER A 718 11.58 19.04 -17.13
N PHE A 719 12.40 18.47 -18.01
CA PHE A 719 12.21 18.55 -19.46
C PHE A 719 12.30 17.19 -20.13
N THR A 720 11.55 17.04 -21.21
CA THR A 720 11.84 16.06 -22.27
C THR A 720 12.13 16.82 -23.56
N TYR A 721 13.00 16.28 -24.42
CA TYR A 721 13.40 16.94 -25.67
C TYR A 721 13.94 15.91 -26.67
N GLN A 722 14.13 16.31 -27.92
CA GLN A 722 14.81 15.49 -28.92
C GLN A 722 16.23 15.99 -29.17
N LYS A 723 17.20 15.07 -29.31
CA LYS A 723 18.56 15.37 -29.73
C LYS A 723 18.88 14.60 -31.01
N ASN A 724 19.22 15.30 -32.09
CA ASN A 724 19.45 14.74 -33.42
C ASN A 724 18.31 13.80 -33.89
N GLY A 725 17.06 14.17 -33.57
CA GLY A 725 15.86 13.38 -33.91
C GLY A 725 15.53 12.22 -32.97
N VAL A 726 16.31 12.01 -31.89
CA VAL A 726 16.06 10.95 -30.90
C VAL A 726 15.49 11.54 -29.62
N GLN A 727 14.36 11.01 -29.16
CA GLN A 727 13.74 11.39 -27.90
C GLN A 727 14.67 11.06 -26.71
N GLN A 728 14.95 12.07 -25.89
CA GLN A 728 15.75 11.93 -24.69
C GLN A 728 14.86 11.60 -23.48
N PRO A 729 15.39 10.85 -22.49
CA PRO A 729 14.68 10.59 -21.23
C PRO A 729 14.39 11.90 -20.49
N GLU A 730 13.36 11.89 -19.64
CA GLU A 730 13.01 13.04 -18.81
C GLU A 730 14.18 13.41 -17.89
N THR A 731 14.51 14.70 -17.85
CA THR A 731 15.62 15.22 -17.06
C THR A 731 15.28 15.19 -15.59
N ALA A 732 16.28 15.14 -14.71
CA ALA A 732 16.07 15.23 -13.27
C ALA A 732 15.23 16.46 -12.90
N THR A 733 14.26 16.28 -12.00
CA THR A 733 13.42 17.36 -11.49
C THR A 733 14.27 18.39 -10.74
N THR A 734 14.17 19.65 -11.15
CA THR A 734 14.73 20.83 -10.50
C THR A 734 13.60 21.67 -9.92
N SER A 735 13.88 22.65 -9.07
CA SER A 735 12.86 23.56 -8.56
C SER A 735 13.32 25.01 -8.49
N PHE A 736 12.36 25.93 -8.52
CA PHE A 736 12.56 27.32 -8.13
C PHE A 736 11.41 27.77 -7.22
N THR A 737 11.72 28.65 -6.27
CA THR A 737 10.71 29.38 -5.50
C THR A 737 10.42 30.68 -6.25
N PHE A 738 9.16 30.99 -6.55
CA PHE A 738 8.73 32.28 -7.09
C PHE A 738 8.87 33.37 -6.04
#